data_AF-A0A3R7TYW1-F1
#
_entry.id   AF-A0A3R7TYW1-F1
#
_cell.length_a   1.000
_cell.length_b   1.000
_cell.length_c   1.000
_cell.angle_alpha   90.00
_cell.angle_beta   90.00
_cell.angle_gamma   90.00
#
_symmetry.space_group_name_H-M   'P 1'
#
loop_
_entity.id
_entity.type
_entity.pdbx_description
1 polymer ?
#
loop_
_entity_poly.entity_id
_entity_poly.type
_entity_poly.pdbx_seq_one_letter_code
_entity_poly.pdbx_strand_id
1 'polypeptide(L)'
;MSRIFNGAPYVMRHLFPTLFFLLAALWLPAQTWTLSWSDEFNGSTIDNSKWDYDLGTGAAQGLWGWGNGELQYYTDDTDNADVVNGELVITARQENFAGSNYTSARMVTRNKFSQTYGKWEARMDLPTGQGIWPAFWMLRENNPWPGEIDIMEVVGHLPGNCYGTAHWGEIGNVQSSGGVITSPDWTTDFHTYTVEWWPDHIRWSVDDQVYFELDRTQVTPANPWLFAEDYHMLLNVAVGGSWPGSPDASTVFPQEMRVDWVRVYEHVPEPQPVTFRVDLSQESLGSGDQVYVTGSFDGWAGSQHALQNQGNGIWTTTLELPQGLHEYKFTINGWSGSQEWFTPGDEGTLTGYGDNDTDVNRYVDVGWQGLQTDVDCFSSPEGCPGSGGEGCTDSDASNYSIAATVDDGSCTYDVTFRVDLSEEDAVGQTAYLNGGFNGWCGDCNPMFDPEGDGIWERTVALPAGSHEYKFTTEAWSGLVEEFALGTPCTNSTYDGPTVYTNRVVEVVSSPVDLEAVCFNSCEACEPDVVEYQAVTFRVQMPDPSLDAVVEVNGQEYAMAEAMWGARETTVSVPGGQAFSYRFGTPAGVLGVAWETVPSGCNTSGMRSTTVNGAVSMGLVCFGECTACQGCADPFASNFDPLADPNSSADQCAGLAEAGCTYPSATNYNQTAQWDNGSCVFTGTNPDCPDNNGDGLIGVGDVLILLSAFGNFCD
;
A
#
# COMPACT_ATOMS: atom_id res chain seq x y z
N MET A 1 43.65 76.91 7.97
CA MET A 1 44.12 75.69 8.66
C MET A 1 43.08 74.60 8.44
N SER A 2 43.51 73.34 8.29
CA SER A 2 42.74 72.27 7.63
C SER A 2 41.78 71.52 8.57
N ARG A 3 40.63 71.02 8.05
CA ARG A 3 40.30 69.57 7.90
C ARG A 3 38.81 69.25 7.58
N ILE A 4 38.63 68.38 6.59
CA ILE A 4 37.61 67.28 6.45
C ILE A 4 36.16 67.67 6.05
N PHE A 5 35.43 66.71 5.46
CA PHE A 5 34.34 66.85 4.45
C PHE A 5 33.02 66.11 4.81
N ASN A 6 31.92 66.56 4.16
CA ASN A 6 30.67 65.86 3.75
C ASN A 6 29.57 65.41 4.75
N GLY A 7 28.31 65.60 4.30
CA GLY A 7 27.08 64.98 4.83
C GLY A 7 25.83 65.89 4.79
N ALA A 8 24.76 65.51 4.07
CA ALA A 8 23.47 66.22 4.01
C ALA A 8 22.29 65.26 3.78
N PRO A 9 21.05 65.57 4.24
CA PRO A 9 19.84 65.03 3.58
C PRO A 9 18.59 65.96 3.50
N TYR A 10 17.57 65.43 2.80
CA TYR A 10 16.21 65.93 2.43
C TYR A 10 15.12 65.57 3.49
N VAL A 11 13.80 65.90 3.47
CA VAL A 11 12.87 66.79 2.68
C VAL A 11 11.59 67.09 3.50
N MET A 12 10.87 68.21 3.24
CA MET A 12 9.41 68.42 3.51
C MET A 12 8.94 69.73 2.82
N ARG A 13 7.68 69.99 2.39
CA ARG A 13 6.38 69.28 2.42
C ARG A 13 5.40 69.89 1.37
N HIS A 14 4.39 69.12 0.92
CA HIS A 14 3.10 69.50 0.28
C HIS A 14 3.02 70.12 -1.15
N LEU A 15 2.31 69.42 -2.06
CA LEU A 15 1.05 69.87 -2.71
C LEU A 15 0.37 68.72 -3.52
N PHE A 16 -0.93 68.87 -3.80
CA PHE A 16 -1.88 67.95 -4.49
C PHE A 16 -1.52 67.59 -5.95
N PRO A 17 -1.99 66.45 -6.56
CA PRO A 17 -3.36 66.41 -7.14
C PRO A 17 -4.09 65.04 -7.29
N THR A 18 -5.41 65.15 -7.53
CA THR A 18 -6.33 64.27 -8.32
C THR A 18 -6.20 62.74 -8.28
N LEU A 19 -7.22 62.07 -7.70
CA LEU A 19 -7.50 60.66 -7.94
C LEU A 19 -8.61 60.51 -9.02
N PHE A 20 -8.32 59.76 -10.09
CA PHE A 20 -9.26 59.48 -11.17
C PHE A 20 -9.95 58.14 -10.86
N PHE A 21 -11.24 58.13 -10.54
CA PHE A 21 -12.00 56.90 -10.34
C PHE A 21 -12.27 56.24 -11.71
N LEU A 22 -11.44 55.28 -12.10
CA LEU A 22 -11.86 54.24 -13.04
C LEU A 22 -12.71 53.22 -12.27
N LEU A 23 -14.02 53.20 -12.52
CA LEU A 23 -14.78 51.98 -12.33
C LEU A 23 -14.39 51.01 -13.44
N ALA A 24 -13.39 50.15 -13.17
CA ALA A 24 -13.36 48.85 -13.79
C ALA A 24 -14.47 48.02 -13.11
N ALA A 25 -15.56 47.76 -13.82
CA ALA A 25 -16.51 46.76 -13.38
C ALA A 25 -15.82 45.40 -13.53
N LEU A 26 -15.30 44.88 -12.41
CA LEU A 26 -14.91 43.47 -12.31
C LEU A 26 -16.19 42.66 -12.49
N TRP A 27 -16.38 42.14 -13.71
CA TRP A 27 -17.36 41.12 -13.99
C TRP A 27 -16.76 39.82 -13.44
N LEU A 28 -17.00 39.57 -12.14
CA LEU A 28 -16.83 38.25 -11.56
C LEU A 28 -18.00 37.41 -12.09
N PRO A 29 -17.79 36.35 -12.89
CA PRO A 29 -18.75 35.26 -12.95
C PRO A 29 -18.87 34.71 -11.53
N ALA A 30 -19.98 35.02 -10.87
CA ALA A 30 -20.25 34.62 -9.50
C ALA A 30 -21.26 33.48 -9.51
N GLN A 31 -20.87 32.37 -8.88
CA GLN A 31 -21.63 31.13 -8.68
C GLN A 31 -21.70 30.17 -9.89
N THR A 32 -20.93 29.09 -9.77
CA THR A 32 -20.80 27.94 -10.68
C THR A 32 -21.74 26.78 -10.32
N TRP A 33 -22.52 26.95 -9.25
CA TRP A 33 -23.40 25.96 -8.65
C TRP A 33 -24.79 26.58 -8.46
N THR A 34 -25.85 25.93 -8.95
CA THR A 34 -27.25 26.34 -8.73
C THR A 34 -27.91 25.39 -7.75
N LEU A 35 -28.51 25.93 -6.69
CA LEU A 35 -29.23 25.12 -5.68
C LEU A 35 -30.40 24.37 -6.34
N SER A 36 -30.32 23.04 -6.37
CA SER A 36 -31.34 22.15 -6.91
C SER A 36 -32.28 21.64 -5.81
N TRP A 37 -31.75 21.38 -4.63
CA TRP A 37 -32.49 20.90 -3.47
C TRP A 37 -31.88 21.40 -2.15
N SER A 38 -32.70 21.57 -1.12
CA SER A 38 -32.21 21.81 0.25
C SER A 38 -33.22 21.37 1.31
N ASP A 39 -32.71 21.08 2.50
CA ASP A 39 -33.47 21.17 3.73
C ASP A 39 -32.73 22.02 4.75
N GLU A 40 -33.38 23.11 5.17
CA GLU A 40 -32.84 24.10 6.10
C GLU A 40 -33.41 23.91 7.52
N PHE A 41 -34.12 22.79 7.75
CA PHE A 41 -34.79 22.36 8.99
C PHE A 41 -35.56 23.43 9.80
N ASN A 42 -35.92 24.56 9.19
CA ASN A 42 -36.67 25.69 9.76
C ASN A 42 -38.14 25.37 10.10
N GLY A 43 -38.56 24.10 9.98
CA GLY A 43 -39.89 23.62 10.34
C GLY A 43 -40.06 23.41 11.85
N SER A 44 -41.08 22.62 12.22
CA SER A 44 -41.28 22.15 13.60
C SER A 44 -41.44 20.62 13.68
N THR A 45 -41.15 19.94 12.57
CA THR A 45 -41.22 18.49 12.35
C THR A 45 -40.41 18.19 11.09
N ILE A 46 -39.88 16.97 10.96
CA ILE A 46 -39.22 16.48 9.74
C ILE A 46 -40.19 16.49 8.55
N ASP A 47 -39.70 16.92 7.38
CA ASP A 47 -40.50 16.97 6.14
C ASP A 47 -40.54 15.59 5.47
N ASN A 48 -41.62 14.85 5.71
CA ASN A 48 -41.83 13.52 5.13
C ASN A 48 -42.01 13.52 3.59
N SER A 49 -42.09 14.69 2.93
CA SER A 49 -42.00 14.79 1.46
C SER A 49 -40.55 14.76 0.95
N LYS A 50 -39.57 14.98 1.84
CA LYS A 50 -38.12 14.94 1.57
C LYS A 50 -37.46 13.68 2.13
N TRP A 51 -37.79 13.31 3.36
CA TRP A 51 -37.10 12.26 4.12
C TRP A 51 -37.99 11.06 4.44
N ASP A 52 -37.43 9.87 4.38
CA ASP A 52 -37.98 8.61 4.91
C ASP A 52 -36.97 7.95 5.87
N TYR A 53 -37.29 6.76 6.40
CA TYR A 53 -36.44 6.04 7.35
C TYR A 53 -36.15 4.60 6.93
N ASP A 54 -34.88 4.19 6.96
CA ASP A 54 -34.50 2.78 6.91
C ASP A 54 -34.66 2.17 8.32
N LEU A 55 -35.69 1.33 8.53
CA LEU A 55 -36.10 0.85 9.85
C LEU A 55 -35.46 -0.48 10.27
N GLY A 56 -35.19 -0.62 11.57
CA GLY A 56 -34.74 -1.86 12.22
C GLY A 56 -33.23 -2.07 12.25
N THR A 57 -32.82 -3.34 12.24
CA THR A 57 -31.43 -3.80 12.39
C THR A 57 -30.82 -4.31 11.06
N GLY A 58 -31.43 -3.97 9.92
CA GLY A 58 -31.11 -4.50 8.59
C GLY A 58 -31.58 -5.96 8.36
N ALA A 59 -32.10 -6.62 9.40
CA ALA A 59 -32.52 -8.02 9.34
C ALA A 59 -33.65 -8.30 8.34
N ALA A 60 -34.54 -7.32 8.07
CA ALA A 60 -35.61 -7.46 7.09
C ALA A 60 -35.09 -7.47 5.65
N GLN A 61 -33.92 -6.86 5.43
CA GLN A 61 -33.16 -6.79 4.19
C GLN A 61 -32.17 -7.97 4.04
N GLY A 62 -32.09 -8.85 5.05
CA GLY A 62 -31.11 -9.95 5.10
C GLY A 62 -29.73 -9.54 5.62
N LEU A 63 -29.54 -8.27 5.99
CA LEU A 63 -28.28 -7.68 6.44
C LEU A 63 -28.31 -7.49 7.96
N TRP A 64 -28.08 -8.55 8.74
CA TRP A 64 -28.13 -8.44 10.20
C TRP A 64 -27.06 -7.49 10.73
N GLY A 65 -27.45 -6.52 11.57
CA GLY A 65 -26.57 -5.44 12.01
C GLY A 65 -26.11 -4.57 10.84
N TRP A 66 -27.02 -4.34 9.88
CA TRP A 66 -26.83 -3.62 8.61
C TRP A 66 -25.65 -4.08 7.73
N GLY A 67 -25.09 -5.27 8.00
CA GLY A 67 -23.91 -5.81 7.34
C GLY A 67 -22.60 -5.57 8.13
N ASN A 68 -22.58 -4.54 8.98
CA ASN A 68 -21.39 -4.09 9.71
C ASN A 68 -21.31 -4.60 11.16
N GLY A 69 -22.32 -5.34 11.63
CA GLY A 69 -22.42 -5.79 13.03
C GLY A 69 -22.94 -4.71 14.00
N GLU A 70 -23.67 -3.73 13.46
CA GLU A 70 -24.33 -2.66 14.21
C GLU A 70 -25.35 -3.18 15.23
N LEU A 71 -25.54 -2.46 16.36
CA LEU A 71 -26.31 -2.90 17.52
C LEU A 71 -27.63 -2.15 17.74
N GLN A 72 -27.80 -0.98 17.11
CA GLN A 72 -29.02 -0.19 17.21
C GLN A 72 -30.19 -0.76 16.41
N TYR A 73 -31.40 -0.42 16.85
CA TYR A 73 -32.61 -0.51 16.05
C TYR A 73 -32.93 0.90 15.51
N TYR A 74 -32.93 1.10 14.20
CA TYR A 74 -33.36 2.38 13.61
C TYR A 74 -34.89 2.52 13.66
N THR A 75 -35.38 3.69 14.05
CA THR A 75 -36.81 4.00 14.22
C THR A 75 -37.22 5.26 13.44
N ASP A 76 -38.53 5.47 13.29
CA ASP A 76 -39.18 6.73 12.89
C ASP A 76 -39.78 7.51 14.08
N ASP A 77 -39.42 7.12 15.32
CA ASP A 77 -39.87 7.79 16.56
C ASP A 77 -39.19 9.16 16.74
N THR A 78 -39.97 10.15 17.20
CA THR A 78 -39.48 11.52 17.51
C THR A 78 -38.47 11.57 18.66
N ASP A 79 -38.31 10.48 19.40
CA ASP A 79 -37.26 10.32 20.41
C ASP A 79 -35.87 10.10 19.77
N ASN A 80 -35.81 9.72 18.49
CA ASN A 80 -34.59 9.40 17.75
C ASN A 80 -34.32 10.31 16.53
N ALA A 81 -35.35 10.97 15.99
CA ALA A 81 -35.19 12.04 14.99
C ALA A 81 -36.28 13.11 15.15
N ASP A 82 -35.90 14.37 15.40
CA ASP A 82 -36.83 15.50 15.46
C ASP A 82 -36.18 16.80 14.96
N VAL A 83 -36.99 17.83 14.74
CA VAL A 83 -36.54 19.18 14.38
C VAL A 83 -36.60 20.10 15.60
N VAL A 84 -35.44 20.52 16.10
CA VAL A 84 -35.28 21.30 17.32
C VAL A 84 -34.51 22.59 17.02
N ASN A 85 -35.08 23.74 17.37
CA ASN A 85 -34.49 25.08 17.18
C ASN A 85 -34.10 25.46 15.73
N GLY A 86 -34.59 24.74 14.71
CA GLY A 86 -34.24 24.95 13.31
C GLY A 86 -33.17 23.99 12.78
N GLU A 87 -32.77 23.00 13.59
CA GLU A 87 -31.83 21.93 13.24
C GLU A 87 -32.57 20.59 13.22
N LEU A 88 -32.16 19.66 12.36
CA LEU A 88 -32.46 18.23 12.54
C LEU A 88 -31.55 17.69 13.65
N VAL A 89 -32.12 16.92 14.59
CA VAL A 89 -31.38 16.20 15.63
C VAL A 89 -31.65 14.71 15.49
N ILE A 90 -30.61 13.94 15.19
CA ILE A 90 -30.62 12.47 15.22
C ILE A 90 -30.01 12.01 16.54
N THR A 91 -30.80 11.35 17.37
CA THR A 91 -30.42 10.96 18.74
C THR A 91 -30.25 9.44 18.86
N ALA A 92 -29.03 8.99 19.09
CA ALA A 92 -28.73 7.62 19.51
C ALA A 92 -28.93 7.48 21.04
N ARG A 93 -29.69 6.46 21.47
CA ARG A 93 -30.10 6.25 22.87
C ARG A 93 -29.78 4.83 23.32
N GLN A 94 -29.49 4.67 24.61
CA GLN A 94 -29.41 3.35 25.24
C GLN A 94 -30.77 2.99 25.87
N GLU A 95 -31.54 2.15 25.18
CA GLU A 95 -32.83 1.66 25.65
C GLU A 95 -33.18 0.28 25.06
N ASN A 96 -34.02 -0.48 25.76
CA ASN A 96 -34.44 -1.81 25.31
C ASN A 96 -35.62 -1.68 24.33
N PHE A 97 -35.35 -1.76 23.04
CA PHE A 97 -36.37 -1.64 21.99
C PHE A 97 -36.27 -2.80 20.99
N ALA A 98 -37.39 -3.48 20.74
CA ALA A 98 -37.54 -4.58 19.77
C ALA A 98 -36.50 -5.73 19.82
N GLY A 99 -35.69 -5.84 20.89
CA GLY A 99 -34.62 -6.83 21.05
C GLY A 99 -33.20 -6.25 20.97
N SER A 100 -33.05 -4.98 20.56
CA SER A 100 -31.81 -4.21 20.65
C SER A 100 -31.71 -3.45 21.98
N ASN A 101 -30.48 -3.12 22.39
CA ASN A 101 -30.18 -2.31 23.59
C ASN A 101 -29.98 -0.82 23.27
N TYR A 102 -30.10 -0.43 22.00
CA TYR A 102 -29.92 0.92 21.51
C TYR A 102 -30.95 1.24 20.43
N THR A 103 -31.37 2.50 20.35
CA THR A 103 -32.19 3.07 19.28
C THR A 103 -31.45 4.24 18.64
N SER A 104 -31.76 4.54 17.37
CA SER A 104 -31.26 5.70 16.63
C SER A 104 -32.16 5.94 15.41
N ALA A 105 -31.79 6.87 14.51
CA ALA A 105 -32.43 7.03 13.20
C ALA A 105 -31.43 6.90 12.05
N ARG A 106 -31.94 6.42 10.91
CA ARG A 106 -31.27 6.40 9.60
C ARG A 106 -32.22 7.01 8.57
N MET A 107 -32.07 8.31 8.37
CA MET A 107 -32.89 9.10 7.46
C MET A 107 -32.36 8.96 6.04
N VAL A 108 -33.26 8.94 5.06
CA VAL A 108 -32.92 8.63 3.66
C VAL A 108 -33.84 9.37 2.68
N THR A 109 -33.30 9.86 1.55
CA THR A 109 -34.10 10.57 0.52
C THR A 109 -34.58 9.68 -0.64
N ARG A 110 -34.33 8.37 -0.58
CA ARG A 110 -34.74 7.36 -1.59
C ARG A 110 -36.22 7.48 -1.96
N ASN A 111 -36.54 7.46 -3.25
CA ASN A 111 -37.84 7.73 -3.87
C ASN A 111 -38.41 9.15 -3.65
N LYS A 112 -37.64 10.09 -3.09
CA LYS A 112 -38.08 11.48 -2.78
C LYS A 112 -37.17 12.52 -3.42
N PHE A 113 -35.86 12.35 -3.26
CA PHE A 113 -34.84 13.13 -3.95
C PHE A 113 -33.60 12.26 -4.20
N SER A 114 -33.17 12.25 -5.45
CA SER A 114 -31.91 11.70 -5.92
C SER A 114 -31.41 12.56 -7.08
N GLN A 115 -30.10 12.65 -7.27
CA GLN A 115 -29.48 13.42 -8.35
C GLN A 115 -28.17 12.75 -8.77
N THR A 116 -27.84 12.84 -10.06
CA THR A 116 -26.51 12.49 -10.59
C THR A 116 -25.62 13.74 -10.58
N TYR A 117 -24.36 13.62 -10.13
CA TYR A 117 -23.41 14.73 -10.03
C TYR A 117 -23.85 15.84 -9.06
N GLY A 118 -23.07 16.91 -8.99
CA GLY A 118 -23.40 18.11 -8.22
C GLY A 118 -22.48 18.34 -7.03
N LYS A 119 -22.75 19.43 -6.30
CA LYS A 119 -22.19 19.64 -4.97
C LYS A 119 -23.20 19.23 -3.92
N TRP A 120 -22.81 18.38 -2.98
CA TRP A 120 -23.62 17.87 -1.89
C TRP A 120 -22.93 18.26 -0.58
N GLU A 121 -23.56 19.13 0.20
CA GLU A 121 -23.00 19.67 1.44
C GLU A 121 -24.01 19.64 2.59
N ALA A 122 -23.53 19.32 3.78
CA ALA A 122 -24.31 19.39 5.02
C ALA A 122 -23.49 20.07 6.12
N ARG A 123 -24.13 20.95 6.89
CA ARG A 123 -23.51 21.60 8.05
C ARG A 123 -23.94 20.89 9.33
N MET A 124 -22.98 20.22 9.97
CA MET A 124 -23.25 19.24 11.03
C MET A 124 -22.32 19.41 12.24
N ASP A 125 -22.89 19.16 13.41
CA ASP A 125 -22.24 19.01 14.72
C ASP A 125 -22.45 17.54 15.15
N LEU A 126 -21.35 16.84 15.47
CA LEU A 126 -21.28 15.38 15.44
C LEU A 126 -21.14 14.75 16.84
N PRO A 127 -21.72 13.57 17.08
CA PRO A 127 -21.58 12.85 18.34
C PRO A 127 -20.23 12.15 18.49
N THR A 128 -19.88 11.79 19.73
CA THR A 128 -18.56 11.26 20.08
C THR A 128 -18.62 10.12 21.10
N GLY A 129 -17.53 9.39 21.26
CA GLY A 129 -17.37 8.30 22.23
C GLY A 129 -17.31 6.89 21.63
N GLN A 130 -16.90 5.93 22.47
CA GLN A 130 -16.67 4.54 22.07
C GLN A 130 -17.92 3.88 21.47
N GLY A 131 -17.78 3.29 20.28
CA GLY A 131 -18.86 2.61 19.57
C GLY A 131 -19.94 3.51 18.96
N ILE A 132 -19.70 4.81 18.83
CA ILE A 132 -20.59 5.76 18.13
C ILE A 132 -20.04 6.01 16.72
N TRP A 133 -20.91 6.07 15.72
CA TRP A 133 -20.52 6.20 14.31
C TRP A 133 -21.56 7.03 13.52
N PRO A 134 -21.46 8.38 13.53
CA PRO A 134 -22.19 9.25 12.61
C PRO A 134 -21.70 9.11 11.16
N ALA A 135 -22.62 9.21 10.22
CA ALA A 135 -22.32 9.22 8.78
C ALA A 135 -23.28 10.12 7.98
N PHE A 136 -22.73 10.79 6.97
CA PHE A 136 -23.43 11.45 5.86
C PHE A 136 -22.88 10.91 4.55
N TRP A 137 -23.74 10.27 3.77
CA TRP A 137 -23.33 9.39 2.69
C TRP A 137 -24.43 9.23 1.65
N MET A 138 -24.10 8.58 0.53
CA MET A 138 -24.99 8.44 -0.62
C MET A 138 -24.93 7.04 -1.22
N LEU A 139 -26.09 6.54 -1.66
CA LEU A 139 -26.26 5.26 -2.34
C LEU A 139 -26.99 5.45 -3.68
N ARG A 140 -26.69 4.58 -4.66
CA ARG A 140 -27.42 4.53 -5.93
C ARG A 140 -28.93 4.34 -5.72
N GLU A 141 -29.74 5.08 -6.46
CA GLU A 141 -31.20 5.08 -6.30
C GLU A 141 -31.85 3.74 -6.63
N ASN A 142 -31.43 3.12 -7.74
CA ASN A 142 -32.10 1.95 -8.31
C ASN A 142 -31.42 0.60 -7.99
N ASN A 143 -30.13 0.62 -7.61
CA ASN A 143 -29.33 -0.57 -7.35
C ASN A 143 -28.22 -0.25 -6.33
N PRO A 144 -28.55 -0.14 -5.03
CA PRO A 144 -27.76 0.62 -4.06
C PRO A 144 -26.36 0.07 -3.79
N TRP A 145 -26.07 -1.21 -4.01
CA TRP A 145 -24.77 -1.80 -3.68
C TRP A 145 -24.27 -2.81 -4.72
N PRO A 146 -23.01 -2.70 -5.20
CA PRO A 146 -22.03 -1.64 -4.91
C PRO A 146 -22.37 -0.30 -5.58
N GLY A 147 -21.75 0.77 -5.08
CA GLY A 147 -21.97 2.16 -5.51
C GLY A 147 -22.37 3.05 -4.34
N GLU A 148 -21.36 3.51 -3.60
CA GLU A 148 -21.49 4.27 -2.35
C GLU A 148 -20.52 5.45 -2.37
N ILE A 149 -20.95 6.61 -1.88
CA ILE A 149 -20.11 7.82 -1.70
C ILE A 149 -20.33 8.33 -0.28
N ASP A 150 -19.35 8.14 0.58
CA ASP A 150 -19.34 8.56 1.97
C ASP A 150 -18.76 9.97 2.05
N ILE A 151 -19.62 10.97 2.23
CA ILE A 151 -19.24 12.39 2.26
C ILE A 151 -18.51 12.72 3.57
N MET A 152 -18.98 12.12 4.66
CA MET A 152 -18.37 12.18 5.98
C MET A 152 -18.68 10.91 6.76
N GLU A 153 -17.65 10.32 7.33
CA GLU A 153 -17.75 9.43 8.47
C GLU A 153 -16.79 9.86 9.58
N VAL A 154 -17.22 9.74 10.84
CA VAL A 154 -16.36 9.88 12.02
C VAL A 154 -16.53 8.67 12.92
N VAL A 155 -15.44 8.10 13.38
CA VAL A 155 -15.45 7.07 14.43
C VAL A 155 -15.39 7.77 15.77
N GLY A 156 -16.40 7.62 16.62
CA GLY A 156 -16.55 8.43 17.84
C GLY A 156 -15.42 8.31 18.87
N HIS A 157 -14.61 7.24 18.86
CA HIS A 157 -13.41 7.15 19.72
C HIS A 157 -12.14 7.73 19.08
N LEU A 158 -12.22 8.17 17.82
CA LEU A 158 -11.18 8.86 17.04
C LEU A 158 -11.71 10.20 16.49
N PRO A 159 -12.26 11.10 17.33
CA PRO A 159 -13.00 12.27 16.86
C PRO A 159 -12.15 13.30 16.09
N GLY A 160 -10.83 13.18 16.12
CA GLY A 160 -9.92 13.99 15.30
C GLY A 160 -9.83 13.58 13.83
N ASN A 161 -10.44 12.46 13.42
CA ASN A 161 -10.37 11.93 12.06
C ASN A 161 -11.75 11.98 11.39
N CYS A 162 -11.84 12.67 10.25
CA CYS A 162 -12.99 12.63 9.35
C CYS A 162 -12.60 11.91 8.08
N TYR A 163 -13.36 10.88 7.70
CA TYR A 163 -13.13 10.03 6.54
C TYR A 163 -14.10 10.39 5.41
N GLY A 164 -13.63 10.25 4.18
CA GLY A 164 -14.45 10.34 2.98
C GLY A 164 -14.02 9.25 2.01
N THR A 165 -14.97 8.43 1.59
CA THR A 165 -14.71 7.15 0.90
C THR A 165 -15.68 6.98 -0.28
N ALA A 166 -15.25 6.23 -1.29
CA ALA A 166 -16.12 5.76 -2.35
C ALA A 166 -15.95 4.25 -2.54
N HIS A 167 -17.07 3.54 -2.74
CA HIS A 167 -17.10 2.10 -2.96
C HIS A 167 -17.74 1.75 -4.31
N TRP A 168 -17.05 0.93 -5.12
CA TRP A 168 -17.51 0.52 -6.46
C TRP A 168 -17.07 -0.90 -6.83
N GLY A 169 -17.36 -1.34 -8.06
CA GLY A 169 -17.05 -2.70 -8.54
C GLY A 169 -18.24 -3.66 -8.43
N GLU A 170 -17.96 -4.96 -8.24
CA GLU A 170 -18.99 -6.01 -8.27
C GLU A 170 -19.24 -6.66 -6.91
N ILE A 171 -20.41 -7.28 -6.73
CA ILE A 171 -20.74 -8.02 -5.50
C ILE A 171 -19.75 -9.17 -5.31
N GLY A 172 -18.91 -9.06 -4.27
CA GLY A 172 -17.83 -10.01 -3.96
C GLY A 172 -16.44 -9.59 -4.43
N ASN A 173 -16.33 -8.47 -5.16
CA ASN A 173 -15.07 -7.81 -5.53
C ASN A 173 -15.26 -6.28 -5.48
N VAL A 174 -15.64 -5.77 -4.30
CA VAL A 174 -15.83 -4.34 -4.06
C VAL A 174 -14.48 -3.68 -3.86
N GLN A 175 -14.24 -2.58 -4.58
CA GLN A 175 -13.13 -1.67 -4.35
C GLN A 175 -13.57 -0.55 -3.42
N SER A 176 -12.62 -0.01 -2.67
CA SER A 176 -12.79 1.17 -1.83
C SER A 176 -11.57 2.06 -1.96
N SER A 177 -11.78 3.36 -2.13
CA SER A 177 -10.71 4.36 -2.03
C SER A 177 -11.25 5.60 -1.33
N GLY A 178 -10.43 6.21 -0.49
CA GLY A 178 -10.83 7.28 0.40
C GLY A 178 -9.64 7.99 1.01
N GLY A 179 -9.90 9.16 1.60
CA GLY A 179 -8.92 9.93 2.35
C GLY A 179 -9.38 10.23 3.76
N VAL A 180 -8.50 10.87 4.54
CA VAL A 180 -8.79 11.32 5.90
C VAL A 180 -8.29 12.76 6.08
N ILE A 181 -9.10 13.59 6.72
CA ILE A 181 -8.70 14.93 7.17
C ILE A 181 -8.70 14.99 8.70
N THR A 182 -7.66 15.62 9.26
CA THR A 182 -7.43 15.63 10.71
C THR A 182 -7.64 17.00 11.34
N SER A 183 -8.16 16.97 12.57
CA SER A 183 -8.40 18.13 13.45
C SER A 183 -8.16 17.70 14.89
N PRO A 184 -7.94 18.61 15.85
CA PRO A 184 -7.95 18.24 17.27
C PRO A 184 -9.21 17.50 17.70
N ASP A 185 -10.39 17.91 17.18
CA ASP A 185 -11.69 17.28 17.44
C ASP A 185 -12.76 17.81 16.46
N TRP A 186 -13.32 16.96 15.59
CA TRP A 186 -14.43 17.30 14.67
C TRP A 186 -15.83 17.24 15.33
N THR A 187 -15.91 16.84 16.61
CA THR A 187 -17.15 16.60 17.37
C THR A 187 -17.44 17.72 18.39
N THR A 188 -16.79 18.88 18.26
CA THR A 188 -16.92 20.01 19.21
C THR A 188 -17.62 21.26 18.69
N ASP A 189 -17.78 21.39 17.37
CA ASP A 189 -18.42 22.53 16.72
C ASP A 189 -19.08 22.07 15.40
N PHE A 190 -19.90 22.94 14.80
CA PHE A 190 -20.51 22.70 13.49
C PHE A 190 -19.52 22.95 12.35
N HIS A 191 -19.27 21.92 11.54
CA HIS A 191 -18.46 21.96 10.32
C HIS A 191 -19.31 21.71 9.06
N THR A 192 -18.81 22.12 7.90
CA THR A 192 -19.45 21.88 6.59
C THR A 192 -18.75 20.75 5.87
N TYR A 193 -19.44 19.63 5.66
CA TYR A 193 -18.91 18.44 5.01
C TYR A 193 -19.46 18.36 3.59
N THR A 194 -18.57 18.25 2.60
CA THR A 194 -18.89 18.49 1.20
C THR A 194 -18.25 17.47 0.27
N VAL A 195 -19.06 16.93 -0.64
CA VAL A 195 -18.57 16.31 -1.88
C VAL A 195 -18.95 17.18 -3.08
N GLU A 196 -17.98 17.43 -3.96
CA GLU A 196 -18.22 17.89 -5.32
C GLU A 196 -18.01 16.70 -6.28
N TRP A 197 -18.99 16.39 -7.12
CA TRP A 197 -19.02 15.17 -7.95
C TRP A 197 -19.33 15.50 -9.41
N TRP A 198 -18.47 15.02 -10.31
CA TRP A 198 -18.50 15.21 -11.76
C TRP A 198 -18.53 13.84 -12.50
N PRO A 199 -18.70 13.80 -13.83
CA PRO A 199 -18.70 12.56 -14.63
C PRO A 199 -17.40 11.73 -14.61
N ASP A 200 -16.33 12.31 -14.07
CA ASP A 200 -14.93 11.90 -14.20
C ASP A 200 -14.16 11.94 -12.88
N HIS A 201 -14.57 12.74 -11.90
CA HIS A 201 -13.95 12.74 -10.58
C HIS A 201 -14.93 13.08 -9.45
N ILE A 202 -14.53 12.74 -8.23
CA ILE A 202 -15.23 13.07 -6.99
C ILE A 202 -14.19 13.72 -6.06
N ARG A 203 -14.55 14.84 -5.43
CA ARG A 203 -13.70 15.62 -4.52
C ARG A 203 -14.37 15.74 -3.16
N TRP A 204 -13.63 15.46 -2.09
CA TRP A 204 -14.09 15.61 -0.71
C TRP A 204 -13.42 16.80 -0.03
N SER A 205 -14.20 17.53 0.76
CA SER A 205 -13.71 18.65 1.58
C SER A 205 -14.48 18.83 2.89
N VAL A 206 -13.81 19.42 3.88
CA VAL A 206 -14.41 19.89 5.13
C VAL A 206 -14.03 21.36 5.33
N ASP A 207 -15.02 22.24 5.57
CA ASP A 207 -14.86 23.70 5.66
C ASP A 207 -14.01 24.29 4.50
N ASP A 208 -14.41 23.93 3.27
CA ASP A 208 -13.73 24.26 2.01
C ASP A 208 -12.27 23.77 1.89
N GLN A 209 -11.76 22.95 2.82
CA GLN A 209 -10.44 22.30 2.74
C GLN A 209 -10.56 20.96 2.03
N VAL A 210 -10.08 20.90 0.79
CA VAL A 210 -10.00 19.66 0.00
C VAL A 210 -8.92 18.75 0.58
N TYR A 211 -9.24 17.46 0.75
CA TYR A 211 -8.31 16.46 1.30
C TYR A 211 -8.23 15.16 0.50
N PHE A 212 -9.17 14.90 -0.41
CA PHE A 212 -9.18 13.70 -1.23
C PHE A 212 -9.90 13.93 -2.56
N GLU A 213 -9.37 13.31 -3.62
CA GLU A 213 -9.98 13.26 -4.95
C GLU A 213 -9.86 11.84 -5.51
N LEU A 214 -10.95 11.32 -6.07
CA LEU A 214 -10.99 10.05 -6.79
C LEU A 214 -11.28 10.32 -8.26
N ASP A 215 -10.32 9.97 -9.11
CA ASP A 215 -10.39 10.14 -10.56
C ASP A 215 -10.83 8.85 -11.26
N ARG A 216 -11.67 8.96 -12.30
CA ARG A 216 -12.21 7.86 -13.10
C ARG A 216 -11.15 7.13 -13.91
N THR A 217 -9.96 7.68 -14.12
CA THR A 217 -8.81 6.96 -14.69
C THR A 217 -8.30 5.83 -13.79
N GLN A 218 -8.64 5.82 -12.49
CA GLN A 218 -8.35 4.71 -11.57
C GLN A 218 -9.24 3.47 -11.79
N VAL A 219 -10.15 3.52 -12.77
CA VAL A 219 -11.10 2.46 -13.12
C VAL A 219 -10.45 1.44 -14.04
N THR A 220 -10.70 0.16 -13.77
CA THR A 220 -10.27 -0.95 -14.65
C THR A 220 -11.49 -1.70 -15.19
N PRO A 221 -11.37 -2.48 -16.29
CA PRO A 221 -12.45 -3.32 -16.78
C PRO A 221 -12.96 -4.36 -15.76
N ALA A 222 -12.18 -4.67 -14.71
CA ALA A 222 -12.60 -5.54 -13.62
C ALA A 222 -13.41 -4.82 -12.51
N ASN A 223 -13.32 -3.49 -12.45
CA ASN A 223 -13.87 -2.64 -11.38
C ASN A 223 -14.51 -1.37 -11.97
N PRO A 224 -15.67 -1.47 -12.65
CA PRO A 224 -16.25 -0.38 -13.43
C PRO A 224 -16.71 0.83 -12.59
N TRP A 225 -16.65 2.03 -13.18
CA TRP A 225 -17.15 3.28 -12.59
C TRP A 225 -18.67 3.23 -12.39
N LEU A 226 -19.15 3.32 -11.15
CA LEU A 226 -20.58 3.30 -10.83
C LEU A 226 -21.16 4.68 -10.46
N PHE A 227 -20.35 5.74 -10.55
CA PHE A 227 -20.72 7.10 -10.16
C PHE A 227 -21.22 7.91 -11.37
N ALA A 228 -22.18 7.34 -12.11
CA ALA A 228 -22.74 7.89 -13.36
C ALA A 228 -24.27 7.71 -13.49
N GLU A 229 -24.97 7.58 -12.36
CA GLU A 229 -26.43 7.45 -12.25
C GLU A 229 -26.91 8.19 -10.98
N ASP A 230 -28.22 8.29 -10.75
CA ASP A 230 -28.76 9.05 -9.62
C ASP A 230 -28.47 8.39 -8.26
N TYR A 231 -28.00 9.17 -7.28
CA TYR A 231 -27.79 8.75 -5.90
C TYR A 231 -28.78 9.47 -4.96
N HIS A 232 -29.22 8.80 -3.90
CA HIS A 232 -29.92 9.42 -2.76
C HIS A 232 -28.98 9.53 -1.56
N MET A 233 -29.23 10.53 -0.70
CA MET A 233 -28.46 10.73 0.53
C MET A 233 -29.05 9.97 1.72
N LEU A 234 -28.18 9.71 2.70
CA LEU A 234 -28.49 9.13 4.00
C LEU A 234 -27.81 9.93 5.13
N LEU A 235 -28.48 10.01 6.28
CA LEU A 235 -27.96 10.57 7.53
C LEU A 235 -28.27 9.59 8.67
N ASN A 236 -27.27 9.13 9.40
CA ASN A 236 -27.47 8.27 10.57
C ASN A 236 -26.43 8.44 11.66
N VAL A 237 -26.76 7.91 12.84
CA VAL A 237 -25.80 7.62 13.91
C VAL A 237 -25.91 6.14 14.26
N ALA A 238 -24.95 5.33 13.79
CA ALA A 238 -24.85 3.93 14.16
C ALA A 238 -24.28 3.78 15.59
N VAL A 239 -24.59 2.65 16.22
CA VAL A 239 -24.12 2.29 17.56
C VAL A 239 -23.60 0.86 17.54
N GLY A 240 -22.29 0.71 17.71
CA GLY A 240 -21.59 -0.55 17.50
C GLY A 240 -21.30 -0.82 16.03
N GLY A 241 -20.36 -1.74 15.80
CA GLY A 241 -19.94 -2.19 14.48
C GLY A 241 -18.56 -2.84 14.54
N SER A 242 -18.12 -3.44 13.44
CA SER A 242 -16.76 -3.96 13.28
C SER A 242 -15.70 -2.86 13.38
N TRP A 243 -15.95 -1.70 12.77
CA TRP A 243 -15.02 -0.57 12.71
C TRP A 243 -15.03 0.32 13.98
N PRO A 244 -16.16 0.88 14.45
CA PRO A 244 -16.16 1.71 15.67
C PRO A 244 -16.01 0.91 16.98
N GLY A 245 -16.09 -0.43 16.91
CA GLY A 245 -16.20 -1.32 18.06
C GLY A 245 -17.56 -1.20 18.76
N SER A 246 -17.80 -1.99 19.80
CA SER A 246 -19.01 -1.86 20.64
C SER A 246 -18.90 -0.69 21.63
N PRO A 247 -20.02 -0.08 22.06
CA PRO A 247 -20.03 0.81 23.23
C PRO A 247 -19.55 0.10 24.49
N ASP A 248 -18.92 0.85 25.39
CA ASP A 248 -18.42 0.34 26.67
C ASP A 248 -18.81 1.24 27.86
N ALA A 249 -18.12 1.11 28.99
CA ALA A 249 -18.41 1.91 30.19
C ALA A 249 -18.00 3.40 30.09
N SER A 250 -17.27 3.79 29.03
CA SER A 250 -16.92 5.18 28.73
C SER A 250 -17.95 5.87 27.83
N THR A 251 -18.74 5.12 27.06
CA THR A 251 -19.77 5.68 26.18
C THR A 251 -20.89 6.33 26.98
N VAL A 252 -21.07 7.64 26.81
CA VAL A 252 -22.17 8.40 27.41
C VAL A 252 -23.34 8.44 26.44
N PHE A 253 -24.56 8.14 26.91
CA PHE A 253 -25.80 8.30 26.15
C PHE A 253 -26.74 9.31 26.82
N PRO A 254 -27.60 10.02 26.06
CA PRO A 254 -27.74 9.98 24.61
C PRO A 254 -26.55 10.60 23.87
N GLN A 255 -26.47 10.36 22.57
CA GLN A 255 -25.54 10.97 21.62
C GLN A 255 -26.33 11.57 20.48
N GLU A 256 -25.97 12.77 20.03
CA GLU A 256 -26.76 13.57 19.09
C GLU A 256 -25.90 14.03 17.90
N MET A 257 -26.38 13.77 16.68
CA MET A 257 -25.91 14.45 15.47
C MET A 257 -26.90 15.56 15.14
N ARG A 258 -26.41 16.79 15.05
CA ARG A 258 -27.21 17.99 14.79
C ARG A 258 -26.88 18.51 13.40
N VAL A 259 -27.88 18.73 12.56
CA VAL A 259 -27.74 19.18 11.18
C VAL A 259 -28.48 20.51 11.02
N ASP A 260 -27.74 21.58 10.76
CA ASP A 260 -28.25 22.94 10.55
C ASP A 260 -28.95 23.04 9.19
N TRP A 261 -28.33 22.50 8.14
CA TRP A 261 -28.92 22.37 6.82
C TRP A 261 -28.21 21.28 6.00
N VAL A 262 -28.91 20.78 4.98
CA VAL A 262 -28.34 20.03 3.85
C VAL A 262 -28.70 20.76 2.55
N ARG A 263 -27.73 20.94 1.66
CA ARG A 263 -27.92 21.60 0.37
C ARG A 263 -27.27 20.79 -0.74
N VAL A 264 -27.98 20.71 -1.86
CA VAL A 264 -27.52 20.05 -3.07
C VAL A 264 -27.64 21.04 -4.23
N TYR A 265 -26.59 21.09 -5.04
CA TYR A 265 -26.49 22.02 -6.16
C TYR A 265 -26.21 21.22 -7.43
N GLU A 266 -26.91 21.58 -8.50
CA GLU A 266 -26.52 21.23 -9.85
C GLU A 266 -25.30 22.07 -10.25
N HIS A 267 -24.34 21.44 -10.93
CA HIS A 267 -23.28 22.16 -11.63
C HIS A 267 -23.94 23.07 -12.67
N VAL A 268 -23.54 24.34 -12.73
CA VAL A 268 -23.84 25.21 -13.88
C VAL A 268 -22.62 25.14 -14.77
N PRO A 269 -22.64 24.34 -15.86
CA PRO A 269 -21.47 24.28 -16.71
C PRO A 269 -21.35 25.62 -17.44
N GLU A 270 -20.36 26.43 -17.05
CA GLU A 270 -19.92 27.55 -17.88
C GLU A 270 -19.09 26.95 -19.02
N PRO A 271 -19.60 26.95 -20.27
CA PRO A 271 -18.89 26.30 -21.36
C PRO A 271 -17.54 26.97 -21.58
N GLN A 272 -16.50 26.17 -21.75
CA GLN A 272 -15.18 26.65 -22.13
C GLN A 272 -14.96 26.45 -23.63
N PRO A 273 -14.21 27.34 -24.28
CA PRO A 273 -13.83 27.17 -25.67
C PRO A 273 -12.79 26.05 -25.80
N VAL A 274 -13.22 24.90 -26.30
CA VAL A 274 -12.37 23.75 -26.62
C VAL A 274 -12.06 23.75 -28.10
N THR A 275 -10.79 23.93 -28.44
CA THR A 275 -10.31 23.93 -29.83
C THR A 275 -9.75 22.56 -30.17
N PHE A 276 -10.53 21.80 -30.92
CA PHE A 276 -10.13 20.54 -31.51
C PHE A 276 -9.17 20.76 -32.66
N ARG A 277 -8.10 19.96 -32.71
CA ARG A 277 -7.09 19.93 -33.76
C ARG A 277 -6.87 18.48 -34.21
N VAL A 278 -6.64 18.27 -35.51
CA VAL A 278 -6.24 16.97 -36.08
C VAL A 278 -5.36 17.21 -37.29
N ASP A 279 -4.31 16.40 -37.45
CA ASP A 279 -3.54 16.35 -38.68
C ASP A 279 -3.97 15.17 -39.57
N LEU A 280 -4.27 15.51 -40.82
CA LEU A 280 -4.70 14.63 -41.89
C LEU A 280 -3.66 14.58 -43.02
N SER A 281 -2.40 14.94 -42.73
CA SER A 281 -1.28 14.90 -43.68
C SER A 281 -0.99 13.52 -44.27
N GLN A 282 -1.35 12.44 -43.55
CA GLN A 282 -1.27 11.05 -44.04
C GLN A 282 -2.51 10.61 -44.86
N GLU A 283 -3.62 11.35 -44.76
CA GLU A 283 -4.89 11.00 -45.42
C GLU A 283 -5.02 11.58 -46.83
N SER A 284 -5.60 10.78 -47.73
CA SER A 284 -5.75 11.14 -49.15
C SER A 284 -7.04 11.93 -49.42
N LEU A 285 -7.10 13.17 -48.92
CA LEU A 285 -8.25 14.06 -49.09
C LEU A 285 -8.42 14.60 -50.52
N GLY A 286 -9.64 14.48 -51.05
CA GLY A 286 -10.10 15.10 -52.29
C GLY A 286 -10.58 16.54 -52.11
N SER A 287 -10.70 17.29 -53.21
CA SER A 287 -11.04 18.73 -53.20
C SER A 287 -12.48 19.08 -52.80
N GLY A 288 -13.25 18.11 -52.31
CA GLY A 288 -14.61 18.28 -51.81
C GLY A 288 -14.86 17.53 -50.49
N ASP A 289 -13.81 16.97 -49.89
CA ASP A 289 -13.92 16.28 -48.61
C ASP A 289 -13.95 17.29 -47.47
N GLN A 290 -14.76 17.00 -46.46
CA GLN A 290 -14.94 17.83 -45.27
C GLN A 290 -14.70 17.02 -44.01
N VAL A 291 -13.91 17.59 -43.11
CA VAL A 291 -13.57 17.00 -41.81
C VAL A 291 -14.53 17.49 -40.75
N TYR A 292 -14.92 16.62 -39.82
CA TYR A 292 -15.80 16.95 -38.69
C TYR A 292 -15.23 16.38 -37.40
N VAL A 293 -15.59 17.00 -36.27
CA VAL A 293 -15.53 16.38 -34.95
C VAL A 293 -16.95 16.05 -34.51
N THR A 294 -17.11 14.97 -33.74
CA THR A 294 -18.37 14.50 -33.17
C THR A 294 -18.07 13.80 -31.85
N GLY A 295 -19.04 13.72 -30.94
CA GLY A 295 -18.78 13.19 -29.60
C GLY A 295 -20.02 13.08 -28.73
N SER A 296 -19.81 12.81 -27.44
CA SER A 296 -20.86 12.80 -26.42
C SER A 296 -21.68 14.10 -26.42
N PHE A 297 -21.01 15.25 -26.58
CA PHE A 297 -21.61 16.59 -26.61
C PHE A 297 -22.54 16.86 -27.81
N ASP A 298 -22.44 16.12 -28.92
CA ASP A 298 -23.35 16.25 -30.08
C ASP A 298 -24.25 15.03 -30.30
N GLY A 299 -24.23 14.07 -29.36
CA GLY A 299 -24.96 12.81 -29.48
C GLY A 299 -24.47 11.95 -30.65
N TRP A 300 -23.18 12.03 -30.96
CA TRP A 300 -22.53 11.32 -32.07
C TRP A 300 -23.15 11.62 -33.45
N ALA A 301 -23.45 12.91 -33.73
CA ALA A 301 -24.09 13.34 -34.98
C ALA A 301 -23.23 13.16 -36.25
N GLY A 302 -21.91 12.93 -36.10
CA GLY A 302 -20.96 12.56 -37.16
C GLY A 302 -20.56 13.66 -38.13
N SER A 303 -21.43 14.64 -38.38
CA SER A 303 -21.27 15.65 -39.44
C SER A 303 -21.78 17.05 -39.07
N GLN A 304 -21.90 17.33 -37.76
CA GLN A 304 -22.41 18.60 -37.26
C GLN A 304 -21.32 19.68 -37.17
N HIS A 305 -20.16 19.35 -36.59
CA HIS A 305 -19.10 20.31 -36.28
C HIS A 305 -17.95 20.24 -37.28
N ALA A 306 -18.07 20.99 -38.37
CA ALA A 306 -17.06 21.03 -39.43
C ALA A 306 -15.76 21.73 -38.97
N LEU A 307 -14.61 21.16 -39.33
CA LEU A 307 -13.29 21.75 -39.13
C LEU A 307 -12.87 22.58 -40.34
N GLN A 308 -11.97 23.53 -40.10
CA GLN A 308 -11.35 24.38 -41.11
C GLN A 308 -9.89 23.97 -41.32
N ASN A 309 -9.51 23.76 -42.58
CA ASN A 309 -8.13 23.47 -42.97
C ASN A 309 -7.25 24.71 -42.77
N GLN A 310 -6.25 24.62 -41.90
CA GLN A 310 -5.32 25.71 -41.58
C GLN A 310 -4.05 25.68 -42.45
N GLY A 311 -3.90 24.65 -43.29
CA GLY A 311 -2.68 24.34 -44.05
C GLY A 311 -1.87 23.20 -43.44
N ASN A 312 -0.88 22.72 -44.20
CA ASN A 312 0.06 21.65 -43.81
C ASN A 312 -0.55 20.31 -43.34
N GLY A 313 -1.85 20.08 -43.59
CA GLY A 313 -2.57 18.87 -43.15
C GLY A 313 -3.44 19.09 -41.90
N ILE A 314 -3.22 20.19 -41.17
CA ILE A 314 -3.90 20.48 -39.90
C ILE A 314 -5.30 21.07 -40.15
N TRP A 315 -6.30 20.49 -39.49
CA TRP A 315 -7.68 20.96 -39.46
C TRP A 315 -8.07 21.31 -38.02
N THR A 316 -8.86 22.39 -37.83
CA THR A 316 -9.26 22.85 -36.49
C THR A 316 -10.70 23.34 -36.41
N THR A 317 -11.31 23.25 -35.24
CA THR A 317 -12.57 23.93 -34.90
C THR A 317 -12.64 24.23 -33.40
N THR A 318 -13.39 25.25 -32.99
CA THR A 318 -13.57 25.59 -31.57
C THR A 318 -15.05 25.44 -31.21
N LEU A 319 -15.32 24.65 -30.17
CA LEU A 319 -16.65 24.40 -29.62
C LEU A 319 -16.70 24.89 -28.18
N GLU A 320 -17.83 25.50 -27.79
CA GLU A 320 -18.10 25.83 -26.39
C GLU A 320 -18.64 24.56 -25.70
N LEU A 321 -17.81 23.87 -24.92
CA LEU A 321 -18.17 22.63 -24.25
C LEU A 321 -18.32 22.83 -22.74
N PRO A 322 -19.34 22.22 -22.09
CA PRO A 322 -19.45 22.23 -20.63
C PRO A 322 -18.24 21.53 -19.99
N GLN A 323 -17.97 21.84 -18.73
CA GLN A 323 -16.84 21.23 -18.02
C GLN A 323 -16.95 19.72 -17.84
N GLY A 324 -15.80 19.08 -17.62
CA GLY A 324 -15.62 17.64 -17.47
C GLY A 324 -15.30 16.91 -18.77
N LEU A 325 -15.28 15.59 -18.68
CA LEU A 325 -14.82 14.63 -19.69
C LEU A 325 -15.79 14.46 -20.87
N HIS A 326 -15.29 14.70 -22.08
CA HIS A 326 -16.01 14.49 -23.34
C HIS A 326 -15.30 13.48 -24.24
N GLU A 327 -16.00 12.40 -24.60
CA GLU A 327 -15.57 11.49 -25.66
C GLU A 327 -15.82 12.11 -27.04
N TYR A 328 -14.88 11.95 -27.97
CA TYR A 328 -14.98 12.44 -29.35
C TYR A 328 -14.22 11.59 -30.37
N LYS A 329 -14.54 11.81 -31.65
CA LYS A 329 -13.84 11.28 -32.84
C LYS A 329 -13.84 12.31 -33.96
N PHE A 330 -12.82 12.25 -34.80
CA PHE A 330 -12.82 12.90 -36.11
C PHE A 330 -13.46 12.01 -37.19
N THR A 331 -14.13 12.63 -38.17
CA THR A 331 -14.65 11.96 -39.36
C THR A 331 -14.33 12.74 -40.63
N ILE A 332 -14.24 12.02 -41.76
CA ILE A 332 -14.09 12.59 -43.11
C ILE A 332 -15.38 12.27 -43.86
N ASN A 333 -16.14 13.28 -44.25
CA ASN A 333 -17.47 13.17 -44.87
C ASN A 333 -18.54 12.47 -43.99
N GLY A 334 -18.42 12.60 -42.67
CA GLY A 334 -19.36 12.03 -41.69
C GLY A 334 -19.28 10.50 -41.59
N TRP A 335 -20.22 9.89 -40.86
CA TRP A 335 -20.33 8.43 -40.72
C TRP A 335 -20.48 7.66 -42.05
N SER A 336 -20.81 8.34 -43.15
CA SER A 336 -20.84 7.76 -44.49
C SER A 336 -19.49 7.70 -45.22
N GLY A 337 -18.45 8.33 -44.66
CA GLY A 337 -17.08 8.33 -45.19
C GLY A 337 -16.12 7.57 -44.28
N SER A 338 -15.01 8.22 -43.89
CA SER A 338 -14.03 7.64 -42.97
C SER A 338 -14.26 8.14 -41.54
N GLN A 339 -13.92 7.31 -40.56
CA GLN A 339 -13.93 7.63 -39.13
C GLN A 339 -12.61 7.16 -38.51
N GLU A 340 -12.27 7.69 -37.34
CA GLU A 340 -11.12 7.20 -36.58
C GLU A 340 -11.35 5.80 -35.98
N TRP A 341 -10.26 5.04 -35.88
CA TRP A 341 -10.22 3.71 -35.26
C TRP A 341 -9.04 3.63 -34.29
N PHE A 342 -9.30 3.15 -33.08
CA PHE A 342 -8.33 2.97 -32.01
C PHE A 342 -8.44 1.57 -31.41
N THR A 343 -7.41 1.14 -30.68
CA THR A 343 -7.37 -0.12 -29.93
C THR A 343 -7.67 0.15 -28.45
N PRO A 344 -8.40 -0.73 -27.73
CA PRO A 344 -8.64 -0.55 -26.31
C PRO A 344 -7.33 -0.43 -25.51
N GLY A 345 -7.17 0.69 -24.79
CA GLY A 345 -5.96 1.00 -24.03
C GLY A 345 -4.94 1.88 -24.76
N ASP A 346 -5.23 2.35 -25.98
CA ASP A 346 -4.45 3.42 -26.62
C ASP A 346 -4.49 4.70 -25.74
N GLU A 347 -3.35 5.40 -25.62
CA GLU A 347 -3.21 6.61 -24.82
C GLU A 347 -4.20 7.71 -25.27
N GLY A 348 -4.66 8.58 -24.36
CA GLY A 348 -5.63 9.64 -24.71
C GLY A 348 -7.01 9.13 -25.17
N THR A 349 -7.30 7.83 -25.04
CA THR A 349 -8.60 7.24 -25.38
C THR A 349 -9.35 6.68 -24.16
N LEU A 350 -10.68 6.65 -24.28
CA LEU A 350 -11.57 5.91 -23.38
C LEU A 350 -12.18 4.74 -24.14
N THR A 351 -12.37 3.62 -23.44
CA THR A 351 -13.04 2.43 -23.97
C THR A 351 -14.42 2.28 -23.33
N GLY A 352 -15.46 2.50 -24.13
CA GLY A 352 -16.84 2.17 -23.80
C GLY A 352 -17.16 0.71 -24.15
N TYR A 353 -17.64 -0.06 -23.16
CA TYR A 353 -18.12 -1.43 -23.36
C TYR A 353 -19.65 -1.44 -23.48
N GLY A 354 -20.17 -1.55 -24.70
CA GLY A 354 -21.59 -1.75 -24.96
C GLY A 354 -21.97 -3.24 -25.02
N ASP A 355 -23.27 -3.55 -24.99
CA ASP A 355 -23.80 -4.92 -24.96
C ASP A 355 -23.28 -5.85 -26.09
N ASN A 356 -22.79 -5.30 -27.20
CA ASN A 356 -22.25 -6.06 -28.34
C ASN A 356 -21.09 -5.37 -29.11
N ASP A 357 -20.59 -4.22 -28.65
CA ASP A 357 -19.53 -3.47 -29.33
C ASP A 357 -18.58 -2.79 -28.33
N THR A 358 -17.35 -2.50 -28.76
CA THR A 358 -16.30 -1.86 -27.95
C THR A 358 -15.88 -0.57 -28.63
N ASP A 359 -16.47 0.53 -28.20
CA ASP A 359 -16.18 1.86 -28.74
C ASP A 359 -14.94 2.42 -28.06
N VAL A 360 -13.87 2.62 -28.83
CA VAL A 360 -12.68 3.35 -28.36
C VAL A 360 -12.69 4.73 -29.00
N ASN A 361 -12.69 5.77 -28.17
CA ASN A 361 -12.87 7.17 -28.55
C ASN A 361 -11.77 8.03 -27.92
N ARG A 362 -11.34 9.12 -28.56
CA ARG A 362 -10.52 10.13 -27.87
C ARG A 362 -11.32 10.75 -26.74
N TYR A 363 -10.65 11.28 -25.72
CA TYR A 363 -11.31 12.10 -24.71
C TYR A 363 -10.65 13.46 -24.55
N VAL A 364 -11.41 14.41 -24.00
CA VAL A 364 -10.91 15.71 -23.58
C VAL A 364 -11.59 16.07 -22.25
N ASP A 365 -10.80 16.35 -21.22
CA ASP A 365 -11.31 16.91 -19.96
C ASP A 365 -11.31 18.45 -20.04
N VAL A 366 -12.48 19.04 -19.79
CA VAL A 366 -12.72 20.48 -19.94
C VAL A 366 -12.73 21.11 -18.54
N GLY A 367 -11.57 21.59 -18.11
CA GLY A 367 -11.41 22.29 -16.83
C GLY A 367 -11.97 23.72 -16.81
N TRP A 368 -11.45 24.55 -15.90
CA TRP A 368 -11.89 25.94 -15.69
C TRP A 368 -11.39 26.96 -16.73
N GLN A 369 -10.67 26.52 -17.76
CA GLN A 369 -10.11 27.38 -18.80
C GLN A 369 -10.32 26.75 -20.18
N GLY A 370 -10.38 27.60 -21.21
CA GLY A 370 -10.39 27.16 -22.61
C GLY A 370 -9.17 26.30 -22.94
N LEU A 371 -9.41 25.22 -23.68
CA LEU A 371 -8.43 24.16 -23.96
C LEU A 371 -8.16 24.05 -25.48
N GLN A 372 -6.97 23.58 -25.83
CA GLN A 372 -6.59 23.25 -27.21
C GLN A 372 -6.12 21.79 -27.23
N THR A 373 -6.88 20.85 -27.81
CA THR A 373 -6.46 19.44 -27.92
C THR A 373 -5.16 19.36 -28.72
N ASP A 374 -4.32 18.35 -28.55
CA ASP A 374 -3.10 18.25 -29.36
C ASP A 374 -3.37 18.01 -30.85
N VAL A 375 -2.33 18.16 -31.67
CA VAL A 375 -2.40 18.01 -33.13
C VAL A 375 -2.18 16.56 -33.50
N ASP A 376 -3.14 15.74 -33.09
CA ASP A 376 -3.05 14.29 -33.17
C ASP A 376 -3.20 13.82 -34.62
N CYS A 377 -2.57 12.70 -34.96
CA CYS A 377 -2.71 12.09 -36.28
C CYS A 377 -4.06 11.37 -36.38
N PHE A 378 -4.76 11.46 -37.52
CA PHE A 378 -6.05 10.78 -37.68
C PHE A 378 -5.94 9.25 -37.44
N SER A 379 -6.73 8.72 -36.50
CA SER A 379 -6.63 7.32 -36.00
C SER A 379 -5.32 6.97 -35.26
N SER A 380 -4.65 7.94 -34.66
CA SER A 380 -3.51 7.73 -33.75
C SER A 380 -3.56 8.73 -32.59
N PRO A 381 -3.34 8.31 -31.33
CA PRO A 381 -3.25 9.25 -30.22
C PRO A 381 -2.00 10.13 -30.29
N GLU A 382 -0.95 9.64 -30.95
CA GLU A 382 0.27 10.40 -31.22
C GLU A 382 0.08 11.43 -32.35
N GLY A 383 0.79 12.56 -32.27
CA GLY A 383 0.83 13.54 -33.35
C GLY A 383 1.59 13.05 -34.59
N CYS A 384 1.21 13.55 -35.77
CA CYS A 384 1.79 13.05 -37.02
C CYS A 384 3.30 13.34 -37.12
N PRO A 385 4.12 12.38 -37.63
CA PRO A 385 5.54 12.60 -37.83
C PRO A 385 5.86 13.79 -38.75
N GLY A 386 6.40 14.87 -38.14
CA GLY A 386 6.97 16.01 -38.86
C GLY A 386 6.03 17.19 -39.16
N SER A 387 4.91 17.35 -38.45
CA SER A 387 3.95 18.45 -38.67
C SER A 387 3.70 19.41 -37.49
N GLY A 388 4.17 19.11 -36.27
CA GLY A 388 3.85 19.88 -35.06
C GLY A 388 4.67 21.17 -34.87
N GLY A 389 4.25 21.96 -33.88
CA GLY A 389 4.80 23.28 -33.57
C GLY A 389 5.84 23.27 -32.44
N GLU A 390 5.68 24.25 -31.55
CA GLU A 390 6.40 24.36 -30.27
C GLU A 390 5.89 23.29 -29.27
N GLY A 391 6.82 22.62 -28.57
CA GLY A 391 6.56 21.57 -27.57
C GLY A 391 7.84 20.77 -27.28
N CYS A 392 7.84 19.90 -26.26
CA CYS A 392 9.04 19.13 -25.93
C CYS A 392 9.46 18.17 -27.06
N THR A 393 10.68 18.34 -27.60
CA THR A 393 11.22 17.52 -28.70
C THR A 393 12.12 16.36 -28.25
N ASP A 394 12.34 16.20 -26.95
CA ASP A 394 13.24 15.17 -26.40
C ASP A 394 12.48 13.86 -26.16
N SER A 395 12.88 12.77 -26.83
CA SER A 395 12.23 11.46 -26.73
C SER A 395 12.35 10.80 -25.36
N ASP A 396 13.28 11.28 -24.52
CA ASP A 396 13.51 10.74 -23.18
C ASP A 396 12.69 11.52 -22.13
N ALA A 397 11.95 12.56 -22.51
CA ALA A 397 11.08 13.33 -21.61
C ALA A 397 9.70 12.67 -21.41
N SER A 398 9.18 12.75 -20.20
CA SER A 398 7.85 12.24 -19.81
C SER A 398 6.69 12.99 -20.48
N ASN A 399 6.95 14.16 -21.05
CA ASN A 399 6.03 14.95 -21.86
C ASN A 399 6.53 15.13 -23.31
N TYR A 400 7.29 14.16 -23.83
CA TYR A 400 7.75 14.14 -25.22
C TYR A 400 6.59 14.28 -26.22
N SER A 401 6.73 15.18 -27.18
CA SER A 401 5.83 15.27 -28.32
C SER A 401 6.54 14.85 -29.60
N ILE A 402 6.20 13.67 -30.13
CA ILE A 402 6.68 13.18 -31.44
C ILE A 402 6.27 14.09 -32.62
N ALA A 403 5.28 14.97 -32.41
CA ALA A 403 4.88 15.99 -33.37
C ALA A 403 5.81 17.21 -33.35
N ALA A 404 6.35 17.59 -32.18
CA ALA A 404 7.04 18.86 -31.99
C ALA A 404 8.23 19.01 -32.94
N THR A 405 8.33 20.18 -33.58
CA THR A 405 9.46 20.53 -34.46
C THR A 405 10.35 21.63 -33.90
N VAL A 406 9.92 22.26 -32.80
CA VAL A 406 10.63 23.30 -32.08
C VAL A 406 10.51 23.02 -30.58
N ASP A 407 11.64 22.85 -29.90
CA ASP A 407 11.67 22.77 -28.43
C ASP A 407 11.24 24.11 -27.83
N ASP A 408 10.19 24.09 -27.00
CA ASP A 408 9.69 25.23 -26.27
C ASP A 408 10.28 25.34 -24.84
N GLY A 409 11.07 24.36 -24.43
CA GLY A 409 11.64 24.24 -23.09
C GLY A 409 10.69 23.67 -22.05
N SER A 410 9.56 23.07 -22.45
CA SER A 410 8.61 22.41 -21.54
C SER A 410 9.07 21.04 -21.03
N CYS A 411 10.15 20.47 -21.59
CA CYS A 411 10.58 19.10 -21.30
C CYS A 411 10.78 18.82 -19.80
N THR A 412 10.04 17.84 -19.29
CA THR A 412 10.14 17.28 -17.93
C THR A 412 10.50 15.80 -18.00
N TYR A 413 11.28 15.34 -17.03
CA TYR A 413 11.81 13.98 -16.97
C TYR A 413 11.44 13.36 -15.62
N ASP A 414 11.04 12.10 -15.63
CA ASP A 414 10.72 11.36 -14.40
C ASP A 414 11.96 11.20 -13.52
N VAL A 415 11.84 11.65 -12.28
CA VAL A 415 12.86 11.46 -11.24
C VAL A 415 12.27 10.58 -10.16
N THR A 416 12.80 9.37 -10.00
CA THR A 416 12.41 8.46 -8.92
C THR A 416 13.35 8.68 -7.74
N PHE A 417 12.80 9.20 -6.65
CA PHE A 417 13.48 9.41 -5.38
C PHE A 417 13.28 8.20 -4.49
N ARG A 418 14.35 7.75 -3.81
CA ARG A 418 14.30 6.66 -2.84
C ARG A 418 15.01 7.01 -1.55
N VAL A 419 14.42 6.60 -0.42
CA VAL A 419 15.02 6.72 0.90
C VAL A 419 14.82 5.43 1.68
N ASP A 420 15.90 4.94 2.27
CA ASP A 420 15.87 3.79 3.17
C ASP A 420 15.70 4.30 4.61
N LEU A 421 14.61 3.86 5.24
CA LEU A 421 14.22 4.18 6.62
C LEU A 421 14.39 2.96 7.56
N SER A 422 14.99 1.85 7.10
CA SER A 422 15.09 0.61 7.88
C SER A 422 15.97 0.73 9.14
N GLU A 423 16.91 1.68 9.16
CA GLU A 423 17.74 2.01 10.34
C GLU A 423 17.05 2.98 11.33
N GLU A 424 15.91 3.58 10.97
CA GLU A 424 15.23 4.63 11.73
C GLU A 424 14.01 4.10 12.53
N ASP A 425 13.63 4.79 13.61
CA ASP A 425 12.40 4.47 14.38
C ASP A 425 11.15 5.04 13.68
N ALA A 426 10.90 4.57 12.47
CA ALA A 426 9.84 5.04 11.55
C ALA A 426 8.60 4.13 11.51
N VAL A 427 8.49 3.15 12.42
CA VAL A 427 7.42 2.14 12.38
C VAL A 427 6.02 2.77 12.46
N GLY A 428 5.23 2.57 11.40
CA GLY A 428 3.86 3.11 11.31
C GLY A 428 3.77 4.58 10.92
N GLN A 429 4.87 5.19 10.48
CA GLN A 429 4.91 6.54 9.91
C GLN A 429 4.90 6.49 8.37
N THR A 430 4.42 7.55 7.73
CA THR A 430 4.44 7.74 6.28
C THR A 430 5.61 8.66 5.90
N ALA A 431 6.41 8.27 4.89
CA ALA A 431 7.48 9.11 4.35
C ALA A 431 6.95 10.09 3.29
N TYR A 432 7.59 11.27 3.19
CA TYR A 432 7.20 12.35 2.28
C TYR A 432 8.40 12.96 1.55
N LEU A 433 8.20 13.30 0.27
CA LEU A 433 9.18 13.96 -0.59
C LEU A 433 8.88 15.46 -0.69
N ASN A 434 9.74 16.28 -0.07
CA ASN A 434 9.58 17.72 0.02
C ASN A 434 10.61 18.44 -0.87
N GLY A 435 10.24 19.48 -1.62
CA GLY A 435 11.22 20.20 -2.43
C GLY A 435 10.75 21.51 -3.05
N GLY A 436 11.64 22.18 -3.78
CA GLY A 436 11.31 23.43 -4.46
C GLY A 436 10.16 23.30 -5.46
N PHE A 437 10.03 22.13 -6.10
CA PHE A 437 9.01 21.79 -7.09
C PHE A 437 7.59 21.63 -6.51
N ASN A 438 7.44 21.32 -5.22
CA ASN A 438 6.14 21.26 -4.54
C ASN A 438 5.94 22.41 -3.52
N GLY A 439 6.76 23.46 -3.60
CA GLY A 439 6.69 24.61 -2.70
C GLY A 439 7.05 24.29 -1.25
N TRP A 440 7.77 23.19 -0.99
CA TRP A 440 8.05 22.65 0.35
C TRP A 440 6.79 22.27 1.15
N CYS A 441 5.76 21.79 0.45
CA CYS A 441 4.54 21.26 1.06
C CYS A 441 4.81 19.91 1.74
N GLY A 442 4.63 19.87 3.06
CA GLY A 442 4.99 18.76 3.96
C GLY A 442 4.36 17.42 3.61
N ASP A 443 3.09 17.47 3.22
CA ASP A 443 2.15 16.35 3.06
C ASP A 443 1.71 16.12 1.61
N CYS A 444 1.96 17.05 0.68
CA CYS A 444 1.49 16.96 -0.70
C CYS A 444 2.07 15.79 -1.53
N ASN A 445 3.18 15.19 -1.10
CA ASN A 445 3.90 14.14 -1.84
C ASN A 445 4.25 12.95 -0.92
N PRO A 446 3.27 12.12 -0.53
CA PRO A 446 3.54 10.88 0.18
C PRO A 446 4.34 9.92 -0.72
N MET A 447 5.29 9.23 -0.12
CA MET A 447 6.06 8.14 -0.73
C MET A 447 5.40 6.80 -0.39
N PHE A 448 5.82 5.73 -1.06
CA PHE A 448 5.31 4.38 -0.84
C PHE A 448 6.45 3.39 -0.59
N ASP A 449 6.22 2.38 0.25
CA ASP A 449 7.08 1.20 0.42
C ASP A 449 6.29 0.01 -0.18
N PRO A 450 6.46 -0.32 -1.49
CA PRO A 450 5.66 -1.32 -2.18
C PRO A 450 6.02 -2.75 -1.75
N GLU A 451 7.28 -2.99 -1.44
CA GLU A 451 7.84 -4.28 -1.05
C GLU A 451 7.68 -4.58 0.44
N GLY A 452 7.50 -3.55 1.28
CA GLY A 452 7.46 -3.64 2.74
C GLY A 452 8.86 -3.88 3.35
N ASP A 453 9.91 -3.42 2.69
CA ASP A 453 11.31 -3.64 3.07
C ASP A 453 11.98 -2.45 3.77
N GLY A 454 11.27 -1.32 3.89
CA GLY A 454 11.77 -0.08 4.48
C GLY A 454 12.36 0.92 3.47
N ILE A 455 12.39 0.58 2.18
CA ILE A 455 12.79 1.51 1.11
C ILE A 455 11.54 2.20 0.56
N TRP A 456 11.44 3.50 0.81
CA TRP A 456 10.33 4.32 0.35
C TRP A 456 10.69 4.99 -0.97
N GLU A 457 9.81 4.91 -1.96
CA GLU A 457 10.00 5.51 -3.28
C GLU A 457 8.85 6.46 -3.72
N ARG A 458 9.20 7.42 -4.58
CA ARG A 458 8.27 8.33 -5.25
C ARG A 458 8.86 8.87 -6.55
N THR A 459 8.11 8.78 -7.64
CA THR A 459 8.46 9.42 -8.92
C THR A 459 7.78 10.77 -9.07
N VAL A 460 8.52 11.76 -9.58
CA VAL A 460 8.03 13.12 -9.91
C VAL A 460 8.65 13.58 -11.23
N ALA A 461 7.83 14.05 -12.17
CA ALA A 461 8.32 14.67 -13.41
C ALA A 461 8.87 16.08 -13.13
N LEU A 462 10.14 16.31 -13.42
CA LEU A 462 10.85 17.57 -13.16
C LEU A 462 11.51 18.14 -14.42
N PRO A 463 11.51 19.47 -14.65
CA PRO A 463 12.23 20.07 -15.76
C PRO A 463 13.75 19.94 -15.56
N ALA A 464 14.51 19.92 -16.66
CA ALA A 464 15.97 19.82 -16.58
C ALA A 464 16.60 20.96 -15.75
N GLY A 465 17.55 20.61 -14.88
CA GLY A 465 18.26 21.52 -13.98
C GLY A 465 18.38 21.02 -12.53
N SER A 466 18.85 21.90 -11.66
CA SER A 466 19.10 21.62 -10.24
C SER A 466 17.85 21.82 -9.38
N HIS A 467 17.46 20.79 -8.61
CA HIS A 467 16.31 20.83 -7.71
C HIS A 467 16.72 20.50 -6.28
N GLU A 468 16.33 21.34 -5.33
CA GLU A 468 16.51 21.07 -3.89
C GLU A 468 15.32 20.27 -3.33
N TYR A 469 15.63 19.28 -2.48
CA TYR A 469 14.64 18.42 -1.82
C TYR A 469 15.09 17.93 -0.43
N LYS A 470 14.17 17.27 0.29
CA LYS A 470 14.36 16.56 1.56
C LYS A 470 13.38 15.41 1.69
N PHE A 471 13.77 14.38 2.42
CA PHE A 471 12.87 13.39 2.98
C PHE A 471 12.40 13.81 4.38
N THR A 472 11.17 13.44 4.72
CA THR A 472 10.59 13.59 6.06
C THR A 472 9.61 12.45 6.35
N THR A 473 9.18 12.29 7.60
CA THR A 473 8.03 11.47 7.97
C THR A 473 6.97 12.29 8.71
N GLU A 474 5.70 11.89 8.61
CA GLU A 474 4.55 12.61 9.21
C GLU A 474 4.57 14.12 8.88
N ALA A 475 4.66 14.42 7.59
CA ALA A 475 4.89 15.75 7.03
C ALA A 475 6.13 16.46 7.61
N TRP A 476 5.96 17.44 8.50
CA TRP A 476 7.07 18.13 9.20
C TRP A 476 7.13 17.78 10.71
N SER A 477 6.36 16.78 11.15
CA SER A 477 6.15 16.48 12.57
C SER A 477 6.86 15.21 13.08
N GLY A 478 7.25 14.31 12.18
CA GLY A 478 8.08 13.14 12.47
C GLY A 478 9.57 13.44 12.27
N LEU A 479 10.26 12.53 11.58
CA LEU A 479 11.65 12.68 11.19
C LEU A 479 11.78 13.77 10.11
N VAL A 480 12.82 14.60 10.22
CA VAL A 480 13.14 15.63 9.22
C VAL A 480 14.64 15.60 8.97
N GLU A 481 15.07 15.54 7.72
CA GLU A 481 16.50 15.47 7.42
C GLU A 481 17.28 16.72 7.86
N GLU A 482 18.41 16.53 8.54
CA GLU A 482 19.33 17.57 8.99
C GLU A 482 20.77 17.30 8.53
N PHE A 483 21.21 18.04 7.51
CA PHE A 483 22.55 17.91 6.96
C PHE A 483 23.53 18.99 7.46
N ALA A 484 24.76 18.55 7.75
CA ALA A 484 25.88 19.45 8.00
C ALA A 484 26.21 20.32 6.78
N LEU A 485 26.74 21.54 7.01
CA LEU A 485 27.10 22.46 5.94
C LEU A 485 28.22 21.91 5.06
N GLY A 486 27.98 21.83 3.75
CA GLY A 486 28.95 21.34 2.76
C GLY A 486 28.98 19.82 2.58
N THR A 487 27.93 19.11 3.01
CA THR A 487 27.74 17.68 2.72
C THR A 487 27.60 17.44 1.20
N PRO A 488 28.21 16.40 0.58
CA PRO A 488 28.41 16.33 -0.87
C PRO A 488 27.14 16.32 -1.75
N CYS A 489 26.04 15.72 -1.31
CA CYS A 489 24.78 15.65 -2.05
C CYS A 489 23.81 16.81 -1.71
N THR A 490 24.30 17.88 -1.08
CA THR A 490 23.47 18.97 -0.56
C THR A 490 23.86 20.34 -1.08
N ASN A 491 22.88 21.23 -1.20
CA ASN A 491 23.10 22.66 -1.35
C ASN A 491 22.76 23.38 -0.03
N SER A 492 23.48 24.47 0.27
CA SER A 492 23.26 25.28 1.48
C SER A 492 22.81 26.69 1.13
N THR A 493 21.51 26.95 1.29
CA THR A 493 20.87 28.24 1.00
C THR A 493 20.78 29.09 2.27
N TYR A 494 21.15 30.37 2.16
CA TYR A 494 21.20 31.32 3.28
C TYR A 494 20.05 32.33 3.17
N ASP A 495 19.03 32.22 4.03
CA ASP A 495 17.95 33.20 4.11
C ASP A 495 18.04 33.98 5.43
N GLY A 496 18.64 35.17 5.35
CA GLY A 496 18.84 36.05 6.51
C GLY A 496 19.69 35.38 7.60
N PRO A 497 19.14 35.13 8.81
CA PRO A 497 19.83 34.43 9.89
C PRO A 497 19.74 32.89 9.79
N THR A 498 18.88 32.36 8.91
CA THR A 498 18.60 30.93 8.79
C THR A 498 19.44 30.33 7.66
N VAL A 499 19.91 29.10 7.85
CA VAL A 499 20.63 28.35 6.82
C VAL A 499 19.92 27.02 6.61
N TYR A 500 19.53 26.76 5.37
CA TYR A 500 18.88 25.52 4.96
C TYR A 500 19.89 24.67 4.20
N THR A 501 20.15 23.45 4.69
CA THR A 501 20.92 22.44 3.95
C THR A 501 19.94 21.39 3.45
N ASN A 502 19.75 21.35 2.14
CA ASN A 502 18.79 20.50 1.44
C ASN A 502 19.54 19.56 0.50
N ARG A 503 19.03 18.35 0.24
CA ARG A 503 19.57 17.50 -0.82
C ARG A 503 19.40 18.20 -2.17
N VAL A 504 20.27 17.90 -3.14
CA VAL A 504 20.16 18.42 -4.51
C VAL A 504 20.22 17.26 -5.51
N VAL A 505 19.33 17.29 -6.51
CA VAL A 505 19.38 16.43 -7.70
C VAL A 505 19.58 17.30 -8.92
N GLU A 506 20.45 16.88 -9.83
CA GLU A 506 20.64 17.51 -11.13
C GLU A 506 19.93 16.68 -12.19
N VAL A 507 18.79 17.18 -12.67
CA VAL A 507 17.99 16.53 -13.71
C VAL A 507 18.60 16.89 -15.06
N VAL A 508 19.23 15.91 -15.69
CA VAL A 508 19.69 16.01 -17.08
C VAL A 508 18.52 15.78 -18.04
N SER A 509 18.76 15.88 -19.34
CA SER A 509 17.74 15.60 -20.37
C SER A 509 17.53 14.09 -20.58
N SER A 510 17.14 13.40 -19.51
CA SER A 510 16.72 11.99 -19.47
C SER A 510 16.10 11.68 -18.09
N PRO A 511 15.28 10.62 -17.93
CA PRO A 511 14.80 10.19 -16.62
C PRO A 511 15.96 9.87 -15.66
N VAL A 512 15.74 10.10 -14.37
CA VAL A 512 16.76 9.92 -13.31
C VAL A 512 16.23 8.98 -12.25
N ASP A 513 16.80 7.78 -12.19
CA ASP A 513 16.49 6.79 -11.17
C ASP A 513 17.54 6.90 -10.05
N LEU A 514 17.15 7.41 -8.88
CA LEU A 514 18.06 7.59 -7.74
C LEU A 514 18.20 6.29 -6.96
N GLU A 515 19.44 5.95 -6.60
CA GLU A 515 19.73 4.86 -5.66
C GLU A 515 19.10 5.16 -4.29
N ALA A 516 18.64 4.11 -3.60
CA ALA A 516 18.14 4.24 -2.23
C ALA A 516 19.27 4.69 -1.30
N VAL A 517 19.08 5.86 -0.69
CA VAL A 517 20.04 6.48 0.23
C VAL A 517 19.53 6.36 1.66
N CYS A 518 20.45 6.17 2.60
CA CYS A 518 20.10 6.16 4.02
C CYS A 518 19.59 7.54 4.45
N PHE A 519 18.61 7.56 5.36
CA PHE A 519 18.12 8.81 5.96
C PHE A 519 19.29 9.63 6.56
N ASN A 520 19.29 10.95 6.38
CA ASN A 520 20.41 11.82 6.77
C ASN A 520 21.78 11.50 6.11
N SER A 521 21.84 10.61 5.11
CA SER A 521 23.08 10.19 4.41
C SER A 521 23.03 10.47 2.91
N CYS A 522 24.17 10.81 2.32
CA CYS A 522 24.32 10.87 0.86
C CYS A 522 24.64 9.51 0.22
N GLU A 523 24.96 8.51 1.04
CA GLU A 523 25.33 7.17 0.61
C GLU A 523 24.13 6.22 0.84
N ALA A 524 24.08 5.12 0.09
CA ALA A 524 23.22 3.99 0.40
C ALA A 524 23.47 3.48 1.82
N CYS A 525 22.46 2.90 2.48
CA CYS A 525 22.69 2.18 3.73
C CYS A 525 23.68 1.04 3.47
N GLU A 526 24.62 0.80 4.40
CA GLU A 526 25.41 -0.43 4.32
C GLU A 526 24.48 -1.57 4.70
N PRO A 527 24.20 -2.54 3.81
CA PRO A 527 23.25 -3.60 4.10
C PRO A 527 23.74 -4.37 5.32
N ASP A 528 22.91 -4.39 6.36
CA ASP A 528 23.21 -5.07 7.62
C ASP A 528 23.48 -6.55 7.29
N VAL A 529 24.75 -6.96 7.37
CA VAL A 529 25.18 -8.26 6.85
C VAL A 529 24.68 -9.34 7.79
N VAL A 530 23.46 -9.82 7.54
CA VAL A 530 22.83 -10.93 8.27
C VAL A 530 23.72 -12.16 8.12
N GLU A 531 24.61 -12.38 9.09
CA GLU A 531 25.58 -13.46 9.04
C GLU A 531 24.85 -14.79 9.28
N TYR A 532 24.53 -15.48 8.19
CA TYR A 532 23.87 -16.78 8.23
C TYR A 532 24.77 -17.83 8.88
N GLN A 533 24.29 -18.38 9.99
CA GLN A 533 24.97 -19.40 10.78
C GLN A 533 24.51 -20.79 10.35
N ALA A 534 25.46 -21.69 10.12
CA ALA A 534 25.16 -23.09 9.81
C ALA A 534 24.74 -23.83 11.10
N VAL A 535 23.47 -24.24 11.19
CA VAL A 535 22.92 -24.97 12.33
C VAL A 535 22.64 -26.41 11.92
N THR A 536 23.32 -27.37 12.55
CA THR A 536 23.03 -28.80 12.37
C THR A 536 21.96 -29.25 13.36
N PHE A 537 20.77 -29.56 12.85
CA PHE A 537 19.65 -30.12 13.59
C PHE A 537 19.78 -31.64 13.69
N ARG A 538 19.52 -32.23 14.85
CA ARG A 538 19.70 -33.67 15.12
C ARG A 538 18.53 -34.22 15.93
N VAL A 539 17.88 -35.28 15.44
CA VAL A 539 16.74 -35.92 16.11
C VAL A 539 16.85 -37.43 16.07
N GLN A 540 16.49 -38.10 17.17
CA GLN A 540 16.26 -39.53 17.21
C GLN A 540 14.78 -39.80 16.93
N MET A 541 14.49 -40.56 15.87
CA MET A 541 13.13 -40.97 15.54
C MET A 541 12.68 -42.14 16.43
N PRO A 542 11.37 -42.28 16.73
CA PRO A 542 10.86 -43.33 17.63
C PRO A 542 10.98 -44.73 17.01
N ASP A 543 11.19 -44.81 15.70
CA ASP A 543 11.61 -46.00 14.96
C ASP A 543 12.73 -45.57 14.00
N PRO A 544 13.93 -46.18 14.05
CA PRO A 544 15.07 -45.80 13.22
C PRO A 544 14.87 -46.08 11.71
N SER A 545 13.82 -46.82 11.33
CA SER A 545 13.46 -47.02 9.92
C SER A 545 12.67 -45.85 9.31
N LEU A 546 12.27 -44.86 10.10
CA LEU A 546 11.53 -43.68 9.63
C LEU A 546 12.47 -42.60 9.08
N ASP A 547 12.11 -42.03 7.93
CA ASP A 547 12.69 -40.77 7.45
C ASP A 547 12.26 -39.60 8.35
N ALA A 548 13.02 -38.51 8.33
CA ALA A 548 12.70 -37.30 9.10
C ALA A 548 12.84 -36.02 8.26
N VAL A 549 12.03 -35.03 8.63
CA VAL A 549 12.12 -33.64 8.18
C VAL A 549 12.25 -32.72 9.40
N VAL A 550 12.89 -31.58 9.21
CA VAL A 550 12.83 -30.45 10.14
C VAL A 550 12.22 -29.26 9.41
N GLU A 551 11.21 -28.64 10.00
CA GLU A 551 10.74 -27.32 9.60
C GLU A 551 11.57 -26.28 10.36
N VAL A 552 12.09 -25.27 9.68
CA VAL A 552 12.79 -24.12 10.26
C VAL A 552 12.21 -22.85 9.64
N ASN A 553 11.65 -21.95 10.45
CA ASN A 553 10.95 -20.73 10.00
C ASN A 553 9.94 -20.98 8.85
N GLY A 554 9.18 -22.08 8.93
CA GLY A 554 8.18 -22.45 7.92
C GLY A 554 8.72 -23.09 6.63
N GLN A 555 10.03 -23.35 6.52
CA GLN A 555 10.63 -24.09 5.42
C GLN A 555 11.03 -25.51 5.84
N GLU A 556 10.71 -26.51 5.02
CA GLU A 556 10.98 -27.93 5.32
C GLU A 556 12.33 -28.41 4.73
N TYR A 557 13.11 -29.11 5.55
CA TYR A 557 14.40 -29.69 5.17
C TYR A 557 14.43 -31.18 5.49
N ALA A 558 14.71 -32.00 4.47
CA ALA A 558 14.91 -33.43 4.65
C ALA A 558 16.18 -33.72 5.47
N MET A 559 16.14 -34.77 6.29
CA MET A 559 17.24 -35.17 7.17
C MET A 559 17.84 -36.51 6.74
N ALA A 560 19.16 -36.60 6.73
CA ALA A 560 19.92 -37.80 6.33
C ALA A 560 20.19 -38.72 7.53
N GLU A 561 20.61 -39.96 7.28
CA GLU A 561 21.11 -40.86 8.33
C GLU A 561 22.39 -40.29 8.96
N ALA A 562 22.43 -40.22 10.29
CA ALA A 562 23.60 -39.87 11.08
C ALA A 562 24.17 -41.11 11.80
N MET A 563 25.29 -40.94 12.52
CA MET A 563 25.78 -41.99 13.40
C MET A 563 24.75 -42.32 14.50
N TRP A 564 24.74 -43.58 14.95
CA TRP A 564 23.89 -44.08 16.04
C TRP A 564 22.36 -43.99 15.78
N GLY A 565 21.95 -44.05 14.50
CA GLY A 565 20.53 -44.14 14.13
C GLY A 565 19.74 -42.84 14.28
N ALA A 566 20.42 -41.72 14.56
CA ALA A 566 19.83 -40.40 14.52
C ALA A 566 19.64 -39.91 13.07
N ARG A 567 18.84 -38.87 12.90
CA ARG A 567 18.65 -38.12 11.66
C ARG A 567 19.26 -36.72 11.83
N GLU A 568 19.99 -36.24 10.83
CA GLU A 568 20.57 -34.88 10.86
C GLU A 568 20.47 -34.12 9.53
N THR A 569 20.44 -32.80 9.62
CA THR A 569 20.59 -31.89 8.47
C THR A 569 21.19 -30.56 8.94
N THR A 570 21.82 -29.82 8.05
CA THR A 570 22.38 -28.50 8.36
C THR A 570 21.67 -27.43 7.55
N VAL A 571 21.09 -26.45 8.24
CA VAL A 571 20.35 -25.32 7.65
C VAL A 571 21.06 -24.02 8.01
N SER A 572 21.15 -23.10 7.06
CA SER A 572 21.64 -21.75 7.30
C SER A 572 20.51 -20.90 7.89
N VAL A 573 20.72 -20.30 9.07
CA VAL A 573 19.72 -19.44 9.74
C VAL A 573 20.34 -18.06 10.09
N PRO A 574 19.55 -16.98 10.17
CA PRO A 574 20.06 -15.68 10.62
C PRO A 574 20.74 -15.76 12.00
N GLY A 575 21.96 -15.23 12.12
CA GLY A 575 22.64 -15.07 13.41
C GLY A 575 22.01 -13.98 14.26
N GLY A 576 22.11 -14.10 15.59
CA GLY A 576 21.62 -13.09 16.55
C GLY A 576 20.10 -13.05 16.75
N GLN A 577 19.32 -13.54 15.79
CA GLN A 577 17.86 -13.56 15.85
C GLN A 577 17.31 -14.88 16.42
N ALA A 578 16.12 -14.85 17.00
CA ALA A 578 15.41 -16.05 17.42
C ALA A 578 14.68 -16.68 16.24
N PHE A 579 14.89 -17.97 16.01
CA PHE A 579 14.17 -18.76 15.00
C PHE A 579 13.32 -19.85 15.65
N SER A 580 12.39 -20.41 14.89
CA SER A 580 11.53 -21.52 15.34
C SER A 580 11.71 -22.75 14.46
N TYR A 581 11.58 -23.95 15.05
CA TYR A 581 11.77 -25.21 14.34
C TYR A 581 10.98 -26.38 14.96
N ARG A 582 10.67 -27.42 14.18
CA ARG A 582 10.07 -28.67 14.66
C ARG A 582 10.47 -29.87 13.82
N PHE A 583 10.48 -31.06 14.41
CA PHE A 583 10.70 -32.31 13.68
C PHE A 583 9.39 -32.95 13.20
N GLY A 584 9.45 -33.65 12.08
CA GLY A 584 8.32 -34.40 11.52
C GLY A 584 8.78 -35.66 10.79
N THR A 585 7.83 -36.51 10.42
CA THR A 585 8.05 -37.56 9.42
C THR A 585 7.51 -37.10 8.06
N PRO A 586 8.22 -37.37 6.95
CA PRO A 586 7.59 -37.40 5.64
C PRO A 586 6.49 -38.46 5.68
N ALA A 587 5.26 -38.08 5.36
CA ALA A 587 4.21 -39.07 5.15
C ALA A 587 4.22 -39.58 3.71
N GLY A 588 3.51 -40.68 3.48
CA GLY A 588 3.08 -41.05 2.14
C GLY A 588 2.01 -40.09 1.59
N VAL A 589 0.98 -40.64 0.95
CA VAL A 589 -0.04 -39.92 0.16
C VAL A 589 -0.97 -38.98 0.97
N LEU A 590 -0.64 -38.63 2.22
CA LEU A 590 -1.50 -37.88 3.15
C LEU A 590 -0.86 -36.63 3.79
N GLY A 591 0.39 -36.29 3.48
CA GLY A 591 1.06 -35.08 3.98
C GLY A 591 1.71 -35.22 5.37
N VAL A 592 2.76 -34.43 5.63
CA VAL A 592 3.68 -34.52 6.78
C VAL A 592 3.01 -34.65 8.15
N ALA A 593 3.60 -35.46 9.04
CA ALA A 593 3.16 -35.62 10.42
C ALA A 593 4.19 -35.00 11.38
N TRP A 594 3.79 -33.92 12.04
CA TRP A 594 4.64 -33.14 12.94
C TRP A 594 4.69 -33.70 14.37
N GLU A 595 5.81 -33.52 15.04
CA GLU A 595 5.93 -33.80 16.46
C GLU A 595 4.97 -32.92 17.29
N THR A 596 4.45 -33.44 18.39
CA THR A 596 3.67 -32.65 19.37
C THR A 596 4.54 -32.45 20.61
N VAL A 597 5.16 -31.28 20.71
CA VAL A 597 6.14 -30.98 21.77
C VAL A 597 5.44 -30.55 23.07
N PRO A 598 5.82 -31.09 24.26
CA PRO A 598 5.34 -30.64 25.55
C PRO A 598 5.61 -29.15 25.81
N SER A 599 4.71 -28.50 26.56
CA SER A 599 4.79 -27.05 26.88
C SER A 599 6.02 -26.62 27.69
N GLY A 600 6.83 -27.57 28.16
CA GLY A 600 8.13 -27.32 28.80
C GLY A 600 9.25 -26.95 27.80
N CYS A 601 9.05 -27.18 26.50
CA CYS A 601 9.97 -26.72 25.47
C CYS A 601 9.72 -25.26 25.10
N ASN A 602 8.44 -24.85 25.02
CA ASN A 602 7.89 -23.52 24.74
C ASN A 602 6.40 -23.65 24.32
N THR A 603 5.83 -22.60 23.71
CA THR A 603 4.43 -22.50 23.26
C THR A 603 4.22 -22.94 21.81
N SER A 604 3.06 -23.57 21.55
CA SER A 604 2.52 -23.86 20.21
C SER A 604 3.24 -24.91 19.35
N GLY A 605 3.88 -25.91 19.96
CA GLY A 605 4.36 -27.12 19.25
C GLY A 605 5.53 -26.91 18.28
N MET A 606 6.19 -25.75 18.37
CA MET A 606 7.38 -25.34 17.61
C MET A 606 8.48 -25.02 18.61
N ARG A 607 9.65 -25.67 18.57
CA ARG A 607 10.83 -25.33 19.36
C ARG A 607 11.40 -23.97 18.93
N SER A 608 12.15 -23.27 19.77
CA SER A 608 12.77 -21.97 19.41
C SER A 608 14.08 -21.72 20.14
N THR A 609 15.03 -21.06 19.47
CA THR A 609 16.36 -20.73 20.00
C THR A 609 16.99 -19.57 19.21
N THR A 610 18.08 -19.01 19.73
CA THR A 610 18.94 -18.02 19.07
C THR A 610 20.36 -18.59 18.95
N VAL A 611 21.04 -18.34 17.84
CA VAL A 611 22.43 -18.76 17.61
C VAL A 611 23.29 -17.57 17.18
N ASN A 612 24.52 -17.52 17.68
CA ASN A 612 25.49 -16.44 17.42
C ASN A 612 26.76 -16.98 16.72
N GLY A 613 26.63 -18.12 16.03
CA GLY A 613 27.74 -18.88 15.48
C GLY A 613 27.26 -20.23 14.94
N ALA A 614 27.99 -20.80 13.98
CA ALA A 614 27.74 -22.15 13.50
C ALA A 614 27.75 -23.17 14.65
N VAL A 615 26.70 -23.98 14.77
CA VAL A 615 26.47 -24.85 15.92
C VAL A 615 25.81 -26.17 15.53
N SER A 616 26.25 -27.26 16.14
CA SER A 616 25.54 -28.53 16.08
C SER A 616 24.64 -28.64 17.31
N MET A 617 23.33 -28.74 17.10
CA MET A 617 22.37 -28.86 18.19
C MET A 617 22.52 -30.20 18.90
N GLY A 618 22.20 -30.22 20.20
CA GLY A 618 22.12 -31.45 20.97
C GLY A 618 21.10 -32.41 20.35
N LEU A 619 21.39 -33.70 20.38
CA LEU A 619 20.47 -34.74 19.93
C LEU A 619 19.24 -34.76 20.84
N VAL A 620 18.05 -34.62 20.26
CA VAL A 620 16.78 -34.70 21.00
C VAL A 620 15.95 -35.90 20.56
N CYS A 621 15.13 -36.43 21.47
CA CYS A 621 14.14 -37.43 21.12
C CYS A 621 12.92 -36.75 20.45
N PHE A 622 12.39 -37.36 19.39
CA PHE A 622 11.19 -36.89 18.69
C PHE A 622 10.01 -36.74 19.67
N GLY A 623 9.38 -35.57 19.69
CA GLY A 623 8.29 -35.24 20.62
C GLY A 623 8.73 -34.93 22.06
N GLU A 624 10.03 -34.94 22.38
CA GLU A 624 10.53 -34.71 23.73
C GLU A 624 11.46 -33.49 23.84
N CYS A 625 11.53 -32.91 25.04
CA CYS A 625 12.34 -31.71 25.32
C CYS A 625 13.81 -32.00 25.62
N THR A 626 14.19 -33.27 25.75
CA THR A 626 15.52 -33.70 26.15
C THR A 626 16.06 -34.79 25.24
N ALA A 627 17.36 -35.06 25.36
CA ALA A 627 18.00 -36.20 24.72
C ALA A 627 17.40 -37.53 25.21
N CYS A 628 17.42 -38.54 24.35
CA CYS A 628 16.85 -39.86 24.60
C CYS A 628 17.52 -40.54 25.80
N GLN A 629 16.75 -40.76 26.87
CA GLN A 629 17.23 -41.40 28.09
C GLN A 629 17.31 -42.91 27.90
N GLY A 630 18.48 -43.50 28.15
CA GLY A 630 18.75 -44.92 27.93
C GLY A 630 20.25 -45.20 27.99
N CYS A 631 20.65 -46.45 27.78
CA CYS A 631 22.07 -46.80 27.78
C CYS A 631 22.63 -46.93 26.36
N ALA A 632 23.48 -46.00 25.94
CA ALA A 632 24.17 -46.07 24.66
C ALA A 632 25.46 -46.94 24.67
N ASP A 633 25.82 -47.54 25.81
CA ASP A 633 26.95 -48.48 25.90
C ASP A 633 26.54 -49.85 25.32
N PRO A 634 27.11 -50.29 24.18
CA PRO A 634 26.77 -51.57 23.54
C PRO A 634 27.18 -52.81 24.36
N PHE A 635 27.90 -52.63 25.46
CA PHE A 635 28.33 -53.68 26.39
C PHE A 635 27.46 -53.76 27.65
N ALA A 636 26.45 -52.91 27.80
CA ALA A 636 25.48 -52.99 28.88
C ALA A 636 24.35 -53.98 28.56
N SER A 637 23.79 -54.61 29.59
CA SER A 637 22.69 -55.58 29.45
C SER A 637 21.34 -54.94 29.09
N ASN A 638 21.23 -53.62 29.21
CA ASN A 638 20.09 -52.80 28.75
C ASN A 638 20.50 -51.80 27.66
N PHE A 639 21.50 -52.12 26.84
CA PHE A 639 21.87 -51.32 25.67
C PHE A 639 20.62 -50.98 24.83
N ASP A 640 20.43 -49.69 24.61
CA ASP A 640 19.44 -49.15 23.69
C ASP A 640 20.19 -48.44 22.56
N PRO A 641 20.12 -48.94 21.31
CA PRO A 641 20.77 -48.30 20.16
C PRO A 641 20.18 -46.92 19.81
N LEU A 642 19.12 -46.48 20.48
CA LEU A 642 18.47 -45.18 20.33
C LEU A 642 18.72 -44.21 21.50
N ALA A 643 19.54 -44.59 22.48
CA ALA A 643 19.92 -43.71 23.58
C ALA A 643 20.94 -42.64 23.16
N ASP A 644 20.92 -41.48 23.83
CA ASP A 644 21.97 -40.46 23.64
C ASP A 644 23.37 -41.04 23.99
N PRO A 645 24.38 -40.94 23.10
CA PRO A 645 25.76 -41.34 23.41
C PRO A 645 26.37 -40.62 24.62
N ASN A 646 25.78 -39.51 25.07
CA ASN A 646 26.17 -38.77 26.28
C ASN A 646 25.32 -39.11 27.53
N SER A 647 24.38 -40.06 27.43
CA SER A 647 23.60 -40.55 28.58
C SER A 647 24.52 -40.99 29.72
N SER A 648 24.14 -40.67 30.96
CA SER A 648 24.95 -41.05 32.13
C SER A 648 25.15 -42.57 32.19
N ALA A 649 26.38 -42.99 32.50
CA ALA A 649 26.71 -44.40 32.73
C ALA A 649 25.84 -45.04 33.85
N ASP A 650 25.23 -44.24 34.73
CA ASP A 650 24.26 -44.73 35.73
C ASP A 650 22.98 -45.31 35.10
N GLN A 651 22.71 -45.00 33.82
CA GLN A 651 21.60 -45.57 33.04
C GLN A 651 21.95 -46.95 32.44
N CYS A 652 23.21 -47.36 32.51
CA CYS A 652 23.72 -48.62 31.98
C CYS A 652 23.79 -49.72 33.06
N ALA A 653 23.01 -50.78 32.85
CA ALA A 653 22.89 -51.92 33.76
C ALA A 653 23.79 -53.08 33.33
N GLY A 654 24.50 -53.68 34.30
CA GLY A 654 25.21 -54.95 34.08
C GLY A 654 26.40 -54.85 33.13
N LEU A 655 27.25 -53.83 33.31
CA LEU A 655 28.53 -53.71 32.61
C LEU A 655 29.38 -54.99 32.77
N ALA A 656 29.69 -55.65 31.65
CA ALA A 656 30.54 -56.83 31.63
C ALA A 656 31.98 -56.48 32.05
N GLU A 657 32.62 -57.31 32.89
CA GLU A 657 34.00 -57.07 33.32
C GLU A 657 34.96 -57.00 32.12
N ALA A 658 35.66 -55.88 31.99
CA ALA A 658 36.66 -55.62 30.97
C ALA A 658 38.06 -55.96 31.50
N GLY A 659 38.84 -56.75 30.77
CA GLY A 659 40.17 -57.17 31.19
C GLY A 659 40.88 -57.98 30.11
N CYS A 660 42.14 -58.33 30.33
CA CYS A 660 42.87 -59.15 29.35
C CYS A 660 42.23 -60.54 29.21
N THR A 661 41.82 -60.91 27.99
CA THR A 661 41.11 -62.17 27.67
C THR A 661 42.03 -63.27 27.11
N TYR A 662 43.30 -62.96 26.85
CA TYR A 662 44.27 -63.92 26.29
C TYR A 662 44.94 -64.74 27.41
N PRO A 663 44.73 -66.07 27.51
CA PRO A 663 45.27 -66.89 28.61
C PRO A 663 46.80 -66.97 28.69
N SER A 664 47.50 -66.55 27.63
CA SER A 664 48.96 -66.46 27.54
C SER A 664 49.53 -65.13 28.08
N ALA A 665 48.69 -64.15 28.41
CA ALA A 665 49.13 -62.90 29.03
C ALA A 665 49.35 -63.07 30.54
N THR A 666 50.36 -62.40 31.07
CA THR A 666 50.69 -62.41 32.50
C THR A 666 49.63 -61.75 33.40
N ASN A 667 48.71 -60.98 32.82
CA ASN A 667 47.56 -60.36 33.50
C ASN A 667 46.20 -60.82 32.95
N TYR A 668 46.13 -62.03 32.37
CA TYR A 668 44.87 -62.66 31.97
C TYR A 668 43.83 -62.65 33.10
N ASN A 669 42.61 -62.19 32.80
CA ASN A 669 41.45 -62.27 33.67
C ASN A 669 40.42 -63.25 33.09
N GLN A 670 40.13 -64.33 33.82
CA GLN A 670 39.18 -65.35 33.41
C GLN A 670 37.70 -64.91 33.50
N THR A 671 37.38 -63.88 34.28
CA THR A 671 36.01 -63.31 34.35
C THR A 671 35.77 -62.22 33.31
N ALA A 672 36.83 -61.74 32.64
CA ALA A 672 36.68 -60.75 31.58
C ALA A 672 35.95 -61.35 30.38
N GLN A 673 34.88 -60.68 29.93
CA GLN A 673 34.08 -61.13 28.79
C GLN A 673 34.58 -60.56 27.45
N TRP A 674 35.41 -59.51 27.49
CA TRP A 674 35.98 -58.85 26.32
C TRP A 674 37.31 -58.15 26.67
N ASP A 675 38.17 -58.03 25.67
CA ASP A 675 39.53 -57.52 25.84
C ASP A 675 39.58 -55.99 25.88
N ASN A 676 40.24 -55.43 26.90
CA ASN A 676 40.44 -53.98 27.02
C ASN A 676 41.84 -53.51 26.57
N GLY A 677 42.59 -54.34 25.83
CA GLY A 677 43.93 -54.02 25.32
C GLY A 677 45.02 -54.01 26.39
N SER A 678 44.71 -54.37 27.64
CA SER A 678 45.68 -54.33 28.75
C SER A 678 46.65 -55.52 28.79
N CYS A 679 46.55 -56.47 27.87
CA CYS A 679 47.33 -57.71 27.90
C CYS A 679 48.85 -57.52 27.87
N VAL A 680 49.54 -57.97 28.91
CA VAL A 680 50.99 -57.95 29.04
C VAL A 680 51.56 -59.35 28.77
N PHE A 681 52.32 -59.49 27.69
CA PHE A 681 53.01 -60.74 27.34
C PHE A 681 54.52 -60.62 27.65
N THR A 682 55.08 -61.55 28.41
CA THR A 682 56.50 -61.51 28.81
C THR A 682 57.35 -62.50 28.02
N GLY A 683 58.19 -61.99 27.12
CA GLY A 683 59.19 -62.76 26.38
C GLY A 683 58.84 -62.97 24.90
N THR A 684 59.87 -63.05 24.07
CA THR A 684 59.79 -63.16 22.61
C THR A 684 59.14 -64.48 22.18
N ASN A 685 57.82 -64.44 21.92
CA ASN A 685 57.08 -65.57 21.35
C ASN A 685 57.38 -65.65 19.83
N PRO A 686 57.87 -66.78 19.28
CA PRO A 686 58.24 -66.88 17.87
C PRO A 686 57.07 -66.82 16.87
N ASP A 687 55.82 -66.76 17.34
CA ASP A 687 54.62 -66.79 16.48
C ASP A 687 54.15 -65.39 16.02
N CYS A 688 54.87 -64.32 16.34
CA CYS A 688 54.59 -62.97 15.85
C CYS A 688 55.83 -62.41 15.13
N PRO A 689 55.79 -62.19 13.80
CA PRO A 689 56.95 -61.67 13.07
C PRO A 689 57.07 -60.15 13.24
N ASP A 690 58.18 -59.73 13.81
CA ASP A 690 58.77 -58.40 13.62
C ASP A 690 59.22 -58.30 12.16
N ASN A 691 58.45 -57.58 11.35
CA ASN A 691 58.60 -57.50 9.89
C ASN A 691 59.58 -56.39 9.49
N ASN A 692 59.85 -55.42 10.36
CA ASN A 692 60.79 -54.32 10.10
C ASN A 692 62.18 -54.55 10.72
N GLY A 693 62.30 -55.45 11.70
CA GLY A 693 63.52 -55.80 12.43
C GLY A 693 63.91 -54.83 13.56
N ASP A 694 62.99 -54.00 14.07
CA ASP A 694 63.26 -52.98 15.09
C ASP A 694 63.16 -53.50 16.54
N GLY A 695 62.65 -54.72 16.73
CA GLY A 695 62.50 -55.38 18.03
C GLY A 695 61.16 -55.10 18.73
N LEU A 696 60.24 -54.37 18.11
CA LEU A 696 58.88 -54.12 18.58
C LEU A 696 57.88 -54.59 17.52
N ILE A 697 56.73 -55.11 17.95
CA ILE A 697 55.66 -55.51 17.02
C ILE A 697 54.53 -54.49 17.15
N GLY A 698 54.28 -53.74 16.09
CA GLY A 698 53.35 -52.62 16.10
C GLY A 698 52.75 -52.28 14.74
N VAL A 699 52.23 -51.05 14.62
CA VAL A 699 51.55 -50.58 13.39
C VAL A 699 52.46 -50.62 12.17
N GLY A 700 53.78 -50.48 12.35
CA GLY A 700 54.77 -50.61 11.27
C GLY A 700 54.76 -51.99 10.62
N ASP A 701 54.74 -53.06 11.41
CA ASP A 701 54.73 -54.45 10.93
C ASP A 701 53.43 -54.83 10.24
N VAL A 702 52.32 -54.31 10.77
CA VAL A 702 50.98 -54.45 10.17
C VAL A 702 50.91 -53.72 8.83
N LEU A 703 51.48 -52.52 8.72
CA LEU A 703 51.59 -51.81 7.45
C LEU A 703 52.47 -52.56 6.44
N ILE A 704 53.58 -53.17 6.87
CA ILE A 704 54.42 -53.99 5.99
C ILE A 704 53.64 -55.23 5.51
N LEU A 705 52.95 -55.94 6.41
CA LEU A 705 52.13 -57.10 6.07
C LEU A 705 51.01 -56.74 5.07
N LEU A 706 50.33 -55.60 5.29
CA LEU A 706 49.27 -55.10 4.41
C LEU A 706 49.85 -54.61 3.06
N SER A 707 51.07 -54.07 3.04
CA SER A 707 51.74 -53.66 1.79
C SER A 707 52.18 -54.84 0.90
N ALA A 708 52.44 -56.01 1.51
CA ALA A 708 52.68 -57.25 0.77
C ALA A 708 51.38 -57.89 0.24
N PHE A 709 50.24 -57.59 0.86
CA PHE A 709 48.93 -58.10 0.46
C PHE A 709 48.46 -57.48 -0.87
N GLY A 710 48.49 -58.28 -1.95
CA GLY A 710 48.04 -57.87 -3.29
C GLY A 710 49.15 -57.73 -4.34
N ASN A 711 50.41 -57.93 -3.96
CA ASN A 711 51.51 -58.08 -4.93
C ASN A 711 51.64 -59.55 -5.38
N PHE A 712 51.94 -59.76 -6.66
CA PHE A 712 52.32 -61.09 -7.16
C PHE A 712 53.77 -61.40 -6.76
N CYS A 713 53.99 -62.49 -6.03
CA CYS A 713 55.32 -63.05 -5.81
C CYS A 713 55.72 -63.94 -6.99
N ASP A 714 56.95 -63.76 -7.50
CA ASP A 714 57.66 -64.75 -8.33
C ASP A 714 58.28 -65.87 -7.46
#